data_AF-A0A8B9SMG7-F1
#
_entry.id   AF-A0A8B9SMG7-F1
#
_cell.length_a   1.000
_cell.length_b   1.000
_cell.length_c   1.000
_cell.angle_alpha   90.00
_cell.angle_beta   90.00
_cell.angle_gamma   90.00
#
_symmetry.space_group_name_H-M   'P 1'
#
loop_
_entity.id
_entity.type
_entity.pdbx_description
1 polymer ?
#
loop_
_entity_poly.entity_id
_entity_poly.type
_entity_poly.pdbx_seq_one_letter_code
_entity_poly.pdbx_strand_id
1 'polypeptide(L)'
;SDGSRWSYSLLIIVFKLLLKLYFSVIDLLSYSNKRVVTNFLQQALGDPTLNEVFLLSTFKLQPKSTATIFGLYSSTGNSKYFEFTVVGRMNKVVLRYLKSDGRLNSVIFSNIQLADGKPHAVILWLSGLQQESSTIELYLDCLQVGAIQDLPKAFSTLPERSAAVELHIFQKKPQDTLDELKLVTGGTLAQVGNLQDCFLQQIEPASQYNGDFNRQLMSQMMQMNQILGDVKDLLRQQVKETTFLRNTLAECQACGLGTVNFPTPIPRRSKPKCEPSSCFRGVRCMETAEGFQCGPCPEGLTGNGVTCSDIDECRYSPCFPGVRCVNTVPGFRCETCPPGYTGQTVQGVGLSYAKSNKQICLDIDECQNGGHGLCVPNSHCINTLGSYHCGQCKSGYTGDQVRGCQAERSCRSRALNPCSVHARCIEERRGEVTCICGIGWAGDGYICGKDVDIDGYPNEELSCPAESCRKDNCKFVPNSGQEDADGDGVGDACDEDADGDGIPNDQDNCVLTPNVNQRNSDQDIFGDACDNCRNVLNNDQRDTDGDGKGDACDDDMDGDGIKNLLDNCQRIPNQDQEDKDNDGVGDACDSCPTVSNPNQSDIDNDLVGDSCDTNQDSDGDGHQDSTDNCPTIINSSQLDTDKDGLGDECDEDDDNDGIPDLLPPGPDNCRLVPNPGQEDDNGDGVGDICESDFDQDTVIDRIDVCPENAEITLTDFRAYQTVVLDPEGDAQIDPNWVVLNQGMEIVQTMNSDPGLAVGYTAFNGVDFEGTFHVNTVTDDDYAGFIFGYQDSSSFYVVMWKQTEQTYWQATPFRAVAEPGIQLKAVKSKTGPGEHLRNSLWHTGDTSDQVRLLWKDPRNVGWKDKVSYRWFLQHRPQIGYIRARFYEGSDLVADSGVTIDTTMRGGRLGVFCFSQENIIWSNLKYRCNGNFSPFLLTTSKWPQRTASVVFGLSHLASSPLIFIYKFFAAVKRLP
;
A
#
# COMPACT_ATOMS: atom_id res chain seq x y z
N SER A 1 -87.08 -37.52 -32.89
CA SER A 1 -85.72 -38.09 -32.89
C SER A 1 -84.86 -37.27 -33.84
N ASP A 2 -83.57 -37.14 -33.53
CA ASP A 2 -82.51 -36.44 -34.29
C ASP A 2 -82.49 -34.91 -34.23
N GLY A 3 -81.61 -34.38 -33.37
CA GLY A 3 -81.33 -32.95 -33.26
C GLY A 3 -80.09 -32.68 -32.40
N SER A 4 -78.94 -33.29 -32.69
CA SER A 4 -77.70 -33.03 -31.93
C SER A 4 -76.41 -33.49 -32.64
N ARG A 5 -76.27 -33.21 -33.95
CA ARG A 5 -75.01 -33.51 -34.67
C ARG A 5 -74.40 -32.38 -35.51
N TRP A 6 -75.02 -31.20 -35.52
CA TRP A 6 -74.50 -30.04 -36.27
C TRP A 6 -73.86 -28.94 -35.41
N SER A 7 -73.90 -29.06 -34.07
CA SER A 7 -73.32 -28.04 -33.19
C SER A 7 -71.84 -28.28 -32.86
N TYR A 8 -71.37 -29.54 -32.82
CA TYR A 8 -70.00 -29.84 -32.35
C TYR A 8 -68.91 -29.58 -33.41
N SER A 9 -69.16 -29.86 -34.69
CA SER A 9 -68.17 -29.58 -35.73
C SER A 9 -68.03 -28.09 -36.04
N LEU A 10 -69.12 -27.31 -35.93
CA LEU A 10 -69.05 -25.86 -36.05
C LEU A 10 -68.41 -25.24 -34.80
N LEU A 11 -68.67 -25.74 -33.59
CA LEU A 11 -68.01 -25.26 -32.38
C LEU A 11 -66.51 -25.58 -32.40
N ILE A 12 -66.06 -26.74 -32.88
CA ILE A 12 -64.62 -27.07 -32.96
C ILE A 12 -63.93 -26.29 -34.09
N ILE A 13 -64.60 -26.03 -35.21
CA ILE A 13 -64.05 -25.18 -36.28
C ILE A 13 -64.02 -23.71 -35.83
N VAL A 14 -65.03 -23.23 -35.11
CA VAL A 14 -65.06 -21.88 -34.53
C VAL A 14 -64.09 -21.77 -33.36
N PHE A 15 -63.87 -22.80 -32.55
CA PHE A 15 -62.86 -22.81 -31.48
C PHE A 15 -61.43 -22.92 -32.05
N LYS A 16 -61.21 -23.67 -33.14
CA LYS A 16 -59.94 -23.67 -33.89
C LYS A 16 -59.72 -22.40 -34.73
N LEU A 17 -60.78 -21.72 -35.18
CA LEU A 17 -60.66 -20.39 -35.80
C LEU A 17 -60.50 -19.28 -34.77
N LEU A 18 -61.09 -19.40 -33.57
CA LEU A 18 -60.97 -18.45 -32.46
C LEU A 18 -59.61 -18.59 -31.73
N LEU A 19 -59.01 -19.78 -31.66
CA LEU A 19 -57.62 -19.94 -31.20
C LEU A 19 -56.60 -19.46 -32.23
N LYS A 20 -56.95 -19.44 -33.53
CA LYS A 20 -56.14 -18.79 -34.56
C LYS A 20 -56.11 -17.26 -34.46
N LEU A 21 -56.85 -16.67 -33.51
CA LEU A 21 -56.95 -15.24 -33.32
C LEU A 21 -56.11 -14.69 -32.15
N TYR A 22 -55.29 -15.50 -31.45
CA TYR A 22 -54.48 -14.98 -30.33
C TYR A 22 -52.99 -15.39 -30.28
N PHE A 23 -52.55 -16.50 -30.86
CA PHE A 23 -51.11 -16.78 -31.05
C PHE A 23 -50.85 -17.92 -32.06
N SER A 24 -49.71 -17.91 -32.74
CA SER A 24 -49.32 -18.88 -33.77
C SER A 24 -48.04 -19.60 -33.37
N VAL A 25 -48.03 -20.94 -33.42
CA VAL A 25 -46.87 -21.80 -33.10
C VAL A 25 -46.39 -22.52 -34.35
N ILE A 26 -45.09 -22.47 -34.65
CA ILE A 26 -44.48 -23.13 -35.80
C ILE A 26 -43.28 -23.96 -35.37
N ASP A 27 -43.31 -25.24 -35.73
CA ASP A 27 -42.19 -26.15 -35.56
C ASP A 27 -41.22 -26.03 -36.73
N LEU A 28 -40.02 -25.50 -36.45
CA LEU A 28 -38.98 -25.22 -37.44
C LEU A 28 -38.19 -26.48 -37.84
N LEU A 29 -38.29 -27.59 -37.09
CA LEU A 29 -37.64 -28.87 -37.41
C LEU A 29 -38.50 -29.74 -38.35
N SER A 30 -39.83 -29.60 -38.28
CA SER A 30 -40.79 -30.44 -39.01
C SER A 30 -40.95 -30.10 -40.51
N TYR A 31 -40.49 -28.93 -40.96
CA TYR A 31 -40.63 -28.49 -42.36
C TYR A 31 -39.41 -28.86 -43.20
N SER A 32 -39.53 -29.90 -44.02
CA SER A 32 -38.47 -30.35 -44.96
C SER A 32 -38.23 -29.40 -46.15
N ASN A 33 -39.00 -28.31 -46.27
CA ASN A 33 -38.94 -27.37 -47.39
C ASN A 33 -38.58 -25.97 -46.90
N LYS A 34 -37.27 -25.66 -46.88
CA LYS A 34 -36.68 -24.39 -46.41
C LYS A 34 -37.39 -23.13 -46.93
N ARG A 35 -37.90 -23.17 -48.17
CA ARG A 35 -38.63 -22.05 -48.80
C ARG A 35 -39.93 -21.64 -48.10
N VAL A 36 -40.63 -22.59 -47.48
CA VAL A 36 -41.92 -22.31 -46.81
C VAL A 36 -41.68 -21.59 -45.48
N VAL A 37 -40.64 -21.98 -44.76
CA VAL A 37 -40.24 -21.37 -43.49
C VAL A 37 -39.70 -19.95 -43.71
N THR A 38 -38.88 -19.76 -44.75
CA THR A 38 -38.39 -18.43 -45.17
C THR A 38 -39.53 -17.45 -45.50
N ASN A 39 -40.52 -17.87 -46.29
CA ASN A 39 -41.65 -17.01 -46.64
C ASN A 39 -42.51 -16.64 -45.42
N PHE A 40 -42.66 -17.57 -44.47
CA PHE A 40 -43.40 -17.30 -43.24
C PHE A 40 -42.63 -16.37 -42.31
N LEU A 41 -41.33 -16.60 -42.09
CA LEU A 41 -40.47 -15.72 -41.29
C LEU A 41 -40.48 -14.30 -41.85
N GLN A 42 -40.45 -14.16 -43.18
CA GLN A 42 -40.55 -12.87 -43.87
C GLN A 42 -41.92 -12.20 -43.68
N GLN A 43 -43.00 -13.00 -43.59
CA GLN A 43 -44.35 -12.50 -43.37
C GLN A 43 -44.61 -12.14 -41.89
N ALA A 44 -44.02 -12.87 -40.94
CA ALA A 44 -44.15 -12.62 -39.51
C ALA A 44 -43.25 -11.46 -39.05
N LEU A 45 -41.99 -11.39 -39.48
CA LEU A 45 -41.08 -10.30 -39.11
C LEU A 45 -41.40 -8.99 -39.87
N GLY A 46 -42.18 -9.06 -40.94
CA GLY A 46 -42.67 -7.89 -41.69
C GLY A 46 -44.08 -7.43 -41.31
N ASP A 47 -44.74 -8.06 -40.33
CA ASP A 47 -46.06 -7.64 -39.86
C ASP A 47 -45.92 -6.50 -38.83
N PRO A 48 -46.41 -5.29 -39.12
CA PRO A 48 -46.28 -4.14 -38.22
C PRO A 48 -47.08 -4.28 -36.91
N THR A 49 -47.87 -5.35 -36.75
CA THR A 49 -48.66 -5.61 -35.54
C THR A 49 -47.99 -6.54 -34.53
N LEU A 50 -46.83 -7.11 -34.87
CA LEU A 50 -46.07 -8.02 -33.98
C LEU A 50 -45.13 -7.24 -33.05
N ASN A 51 -45.47 -7.18 -31.77
CA ASN A 51 -44.65 -6.56 -30.73
C ASN A 51 -43.80 -7.57 -29.93
N GLU A 52 -44.20 -8.85 -29.92
CA GLU A 52 -43.57 -9.92 -29.12
C GLU A 52 -43.38 -11.20 -29.93
N VAL A 53 -42.21 -11.81 -29.81
CA VAL A 53 -41.84 -13.08 -30.46
C VAL A 53 -41.11 -13.97 -29.47
N PHE A 54 -41.46 -15.26 -29.45
CA PHE A 54 -40.81 -16.25 -28.58
C PHE A 54 -40.16 -17.34 -29.43
N LEU A 55 -38.91 -17.68 -29.10
CA LEU A 55 -38.20 -18.81 -29.68
C LEU A 55 -37.97 -19.86 -28.60
N LEU A 56 -38.49 -21.07 -28.82
CA LEU A 56 -38.34 -22.18 -27.90
C LEU A 56 -37.40 -23.20 -28.52
N SER A 57 -36.43 -23.68 -27.74
CA SER A 57 -35.55 -24.75 -28.17
C SER A 57 -35.27 -25.72 -27.04
N THR A 58 -35.16 -27.01 -27.38
CA THR A 58 -34.70 -28.05 -26.46
C THR A 58 -33.58 -28.81 -27.14
N PHE A 59 -32.40 -28.82 -26.50
CA PHE A 59 -31.20 -29.41 -27.07
C PHE A 59 -30.29 -29.99 -25.99
N LYS A 60 -29.37 -30.85 -26.41
CA LYS A 60 -28.36 -31.49 -25.58
C LYS A 60 -27.00 -31.37 -26.26
N LEU A 61 -26.05 -30.72 -25.60
CA LEU A 61 -24.67 -30.55 -26.07
C LEU A 61 -23.68 -31.22 -25.13
N GLN A 62 -22.63 -31.82 -25.67
CA GLN A 62 -21.54 -32.41 -24.88
C GLN A 62 -20.66 -31.33 -24.19
N PRO A 63 -19.97 -31.67 -23.07
CA PRO A 63 -18.96 -30.84 -22.42
C PRO A 63 -18.01 -30.18 -23.41
N LYS A 64 -17.84 -28.86 -23.28
CA LYS A 64 -16.95 -28.02 -24.12
C LYS A 64 -17.39 -27.91 -25.59
N SER A 65 -18.57 -28.40 -25.99
CA SER A 65 -19.08 -28.26 -27.36
C SER A 65 -19.58 -26.83 -27.64
N THR A 66 -19.20 -26.29 -28.80
CA THR A 66 -19.73 -25.03 -29.32
C THR A 66 -20.66 -25.32 -30.49
N ALA A 67 -21.88 -24.79 -30.43
CA ALA A 67 -22.91 -25.01 -31.44
C ALA A 67 -23.84 -23.79 -31.61
N THR A 68 -24.07 -23.41 -32.87
CA THR A 68 -25.15 -22.49 -33.24
C THR A 68 -26.44 -23.28 -33.32
N ILE A 69 -27.38 -23.00 -32.42
CA ILE A 69 -28.65 -23.70 -32.34
C ILE A 69 -29.59 -23.23 -33.46
N PHE A 70 -29.62 -21.91 -33.69
CA PHE A 70 -30.46 -21.27 -34.70
C PHE A 70 -29.80 -19.99 -35.24
N GLY A 71 -29.91 -19.76 -36.56
CA GLY A 71 -29.52 -18.49 -37.15
C GLY A 71 -30.24 -18.15 -38.46
N LEU A 72 -30.40 -16.85 -38.71
CA LEU A 72 -31.04 -16.26 -39.88
C LEU A 72 -29.99 -15.55 -40.74
N TYR A 73 -29.93 -15.91 -42.03
CA TYR A 73 -28.90 -15.45 -42.95
C TYR A 73 -29.52 -14.88 -44.22
N SER A 74 -28.82 -13.97 -44.91
CA SER A 74 -29.24 -13.52 -46.24
C SER A 74 -28.89 -14.56 -47.30
N SER A 75 -29.81 -14.82 -48.24
CA SER A 75 -29.59 -15.79 -49.33
C SER A 75 -28.66 -15.30 -50.45
N THR A 76 -28.40 -13.99 -50.54
CA THR A 76 -27.64 -13.38 -51.66
C THR A 76 -26.33 -12.73 -51.22
N GLY A 77 -26.15 -12.46 -49.92
CA GLY A 77 -24.90 -11.98 -49.34
C GLY A 77 -24.68 -12.72 -48.03
N ASN A 78 -23.43 -13.03 -47.66
CA ASN A 78 -23.11 -13.85 -46.50
C ASN A 78 -23.37 -13.15 -45.14
N SER A 79 -24.30 -12.18 -45.11
CA SER A 79 -24.64 -11.36 -43.95
C SER A 79 -25.56 -12.14 -43.01
N LYS A 80 -25.22 -12.15 -41.72
CA LYS A 80 -26.00 -12.76 -40.65
C LYS A 80 -26.98 -11.73 -40.08
N TYR A 81 -28.26 -12.06 -40.01
CA TYR A 81 -29.28 -11.19 -39.41
C TYR A 81 -29.45 -11.46 -37.92
N PHE A 82 -29.35 -12.74 -37.54
CA PHE A 82 -29.54 -13.18 -36.16
C PHE A 82 -28.87 -14.54 -35.95
N GLU A 83 -28.22 -14.77 -34.82
CA GLU A 83 -27.52 -16.03 -34.52
C GLU A 83 -27.55 -16.28 -33.00
N PHE A 84 -28.11 -17.41 -32.57
CA PHE A 84 -28.07 -17.87 -31.19
C PHE A 84 -27.11 -19.05 -31.07
N THR A 85 -26.01 -18.84 -30.35
CA THR A 85 -24.89 -19.78 -30.24
C THR A 85 -24.57 -20.08 -28.78
N VAL A 86 -24.41 -21.36 -28.47
CA VAL A 86 -23.94 -21.83 -27.17
C VAL A 86 -22.45 -22.16 -27.30
N VAL A 87 -21.64 -21.62 -26.39
CA VAL A 87 -20.18 -21.80 -26.37
C VAL A 87 -19.79 -22.52 -25.08
N GLY A 88 -19.83 -23.85 -25.12
CA GLY A 88 -19.68 -24.70 -23.95
C GLY A 88 -18.31 -24.68 -23.27
N ARG A 89 -17.22 -24.30 -23.97
CA ARG A 89 -15.88 -24.21 -23.36
C ARG A 89 -15.77 -23.05 -22.37
N MET A 90 -16.53 -21.98 -22.59
CA MET A 90 -16.52 -20.76 -21.77
C MET A 90 -17.82 -20.58 -20.99
N ASN A 91 -18.69 -21.60 -20.93
CA ASN A 91 -19.99 -21.54 -20.29
C ASN A 91 -20.74 -20.23 -20.62
N LYS A 92 -20.79 -19.86 -21.91
CA LYS A 92 -21.43 -18.61 -22.34
C LYS A 92 -22.35 -18.82 -23.53
N VAL A 93 -23.37 -18.00 -23.60
CA VAL A 93 -24.37 -17.98 -24.67
C VAL A 93 -24.24 -16.66 -25.41
N VAL A 94 -24.03 -16.73 -26.72
CA VAL A 94 -23.82 -15.57 -27.57
C VAL A 94 -25.01 -15.40 -28.49
N LEU A 95 -25.65 -14.24 -28.40
CA LEU A 95 -26.73 -13.82 -29.28
C LEU A 95 -26.25 -12.69 -30.18
N ARG A 96 -26.08 -12.95 -31.48
CA ARG A 96 -25.73 -11.92 -32.47
C ARG A 96 -26.97 -11.46 -33.21
N TYR A 97 -27.09 -10.16 -33.47
CA TYR A 97 -28.18 -9.57 -34.22
C TYR A 97 -27.72 -8.35 -35.02
N LEU A 98 -28.39 -8.08 -36.13
CA LEU A 98 -28.08 -6.93 -36.98
C LEU A 98 -28.81 -5.67 -36.49
N LYS A 99 -28.06 -4.60 -36.20
CA LYS A 99 -28.60 -3.28 -35.83
C LYS A 99 -29.11 -2.51 -37.08
N SER A 100 -29.89 -1.46 -36.85
CA SER A 100 -30.48 -0.61 -37.92
C SER A 100 -29.45 0.12 -38.78
N ASP A 101 -28.22 0.31 -38.28
CA ASP A 101 -27.08 0.91 -38.99
C ASP A 101 -26.37 -0.07 -39.94
N GLY A 102 -26.79 -1.34 -39.97
CA GLY A 102 -26.19 -2.40 -40.77
C GLY A 102 -24.96 -3.08 -40.15
N ARG A 103 -24.60 -2.75 -38.89
CA ARG A 103 -23.54 -3.44 -38.15
C ARG A 103 -24.10 -4.62 -37.35
N LEU A 104 -23.32 -5.70 -37.27
CA LEU A 104 -23.64 -6.85 -36.42
C LEU A 104 -23.22 -6.52 -34.99
N ASN A 105 -24.16 -6.62 -34.05
CA ASN A 105 -23.86 -6.54 -32.62
C ASN A 105 -24.03 -7.92 -31.98
N SER A 106 -23.40 -8.13 -30.84
CA SER A 106 -23.55 -9.35 -30.06
C SER A 106 -23.82 -9.05 -28.60
N VAL A 107 -24.73 -9.83 -28.04
CA VAL A 107 -25.01 -9.93 -26.63
C VAL A 107 -24.38 -11.23 -26.14
N ILE A 108 -23.69 -11.18 -25.01
CA ILE A 108 -23.06 -12.35 -24.38
C ILE A 108 -23.67 -12.51 -22.99
N PHE A 109 -24.26 -13.67 -22.74
CA PHE A 109 -24.66 -14.09 -21.41
C PHE A 109 -23.60 -15.05 -20.87
N SER A 110 -22.85 -14.61 -19.86
CA SER A 110 -21.76 -15.35 -19.22
C SER A 110 -22.27 -16.23 -18.07
N ASN A 111 -21.46 -17.19 -17.62
CA ASN A 111 -21.78 -18.10 -16.51
C ASN A 111 -23.00 -19.02 -16.72
N ILE A 112 -23.31 -19.34 -17.97
CA ILE A 112 -24.41 -20.24 -18.34
C ILE A 112 -23.88 -21.58 -18.86
N GLN A 113 -24.06 -22.64 -18.08
CA GLN A 113 -23.71 -24.01 -18.45
C GLN A 113 -24.84 -24.71 -19.22
N LEU A 114 -24.81 -24.68 -20.56
CA LEU A 114 -25.77 -25.39 -21.44
C LEU A 114 -25.14 -26.55 -22.23
N ALA A 115 -23.85 -26.82 -22.00
CA ALA A 115 -23.09 -27.88 -22.66
C ALA A 115 -22.51 -28.82 -21.61
N ASP A 116 -23.36 -29.39 -20.76
CA ASP A 116 -22.96 -30.29 -19.65
C ASP A 116 -23.31 -31.76 -19.94
N GLY A 117 -23.83 -32.08 -21.14
CA GLY A 117 -24.31 -33.41 -21.51
C GLY A 117 -25.74 -33.72 -21.06
N LYS A 118 -26.50 -32.77 -20.51
CA LYS A 118 -27.92 -32.89 -20.19
C LYS A 118 -28.81 -32.14 -21.21
N PRO A 119 -30.10 -32.49 -21.33
CA PRO A 119 -31.04 -31.73 -22.13
C PRO A 119 -31.46 -30.46 -21.39
N HIS A 120 -31.40 -29.31 -22.07
CA HIS A 120 -31.86 -28.02 -21.55
C HIS A 120 -33.00 -27.46 -22.41
N ALA A 121 -33.94 -26.78 -21.76
CA ALA A 121 -35.03 -26.04 -22.40
C ALA A 121 -34.75 -24.54 -22.34
N VAL A 122 -34.74 -23.90 -23.51
CA VAL A 122 -34.46 -22.47 -23.66
C VAL A 122 -35.68 -21.77 -24.24
N ILE A 123 -36.09 -20.67 -23.60
CA ILE A 123 -37.06 -19.72 -24.15
C ILE A 123 -36.35 -18.39 -24.30
N LEU A 124 -36.26 -17.92 -25.54
CA LEU A 124 -35.83 -16.55 -25.84
C LEU A 124 -37.07 -15.71 -26.12
N TRP A 125 -37.29 -14.68 -25.32
CA TRP A 125 -38.39 -13.74 -25.48
C TRP A 125 -37.87 -12.42 -26.02
N LEU A 126 -38.36 -12.03 -27.19
CA LEU A 126 -38.10 -10.75 -27.83
C LEU A 126 -39.37 -9.89 -27.65
N SER A 127 -39.26 -8.76 -26.96
CA SER A 127 -40.38 -7.86 -26.67
C SER A 127 -40.07 -6.42 -27.13
N GLY A 128 -41.10 -5.60 -27.34
CA GLY A 128 -40.91 -4.20 -27.75
C GLY A 128 -40.36 -4.00 -29.17
N LEU A 129 -40.56 -4.96 -30.08
CA LEU A 129 -40.00 -4.94 -31.45
C LEU A 129 -40.43 -3.71 -32.29
N GLN A 130 -41.53 -3.05 -31.93
CA GLN A 130 -42.04 -1.86 -32.63
C GLN A 130 -41.77 -0.54 -31.87
N GLN A 131 -41.31 -0.60 -30.62
CA GLN A 131 -41.01 0.55 -29.76
C GLN A 131 -39.59 1.08 -30.01
N GLU A 132 -39.24 2.27 -29.52
CA GLU A 132 -37.88 2.83 -29.71
C GLU A 132 -36.80 2.00 -28.99
N SER A 133 -37.19 1.35 -27.88
CA SER A 133 -36.41 0.33 -27.17
C SER A 133 -37.09 -1.03 -27.25
N SER A 134 -36.31 -2.06 -27.62
CA SER A 134 -36.72 -3.46 -27.56
C SER A 134 -36.01 -4.17 -26.40
N THR A 135 -36.63 -5.20 -25.83
CA THR A 135 -36.03 -6.03 -24.79
C THR A 135 -35.86 -7.46 -25.26
N ILE A 136 -34.79 -8.11 -24.79
CA ILE A 136 -34.53 -9.53 -25.01
C ILE A 136 -34.32 -10.19 -23.66
N GLU A 137 -35.11 -11.21 -23.37
CA GLU A 137 -35.02 -12.00 -22.16
C GLU A 137 -34.71 -13.46 -22.49
N LEU A 138 -33.79 -14.05 -21.74
CA LEU A 138 -33.40 -15.44 -21.84
C LEU A 138 -33.87 -16.20 -20.60
N TYR A 139 -34.71 -17.20 -20.83
CA TYR A 139 -35.14 -18.15 -19.81
C TYR A 139 -34.53 -19.51 -20.10
N LEU A 140 -33.97 -20.12 -19.08
CA LEU A 140 -33.35 -21.45 -19.12
C LEU A 140 -33.99 -22.32 -18.06
N ASP A 141 -34.49 -23.48 -18.48
CA ASP A 141 -35.16 -24.45 -17.60
C ASP A 141 -36.21 -23.78 -16.68
N CYS A 142 -36.97 -22.84 -17.26
CA CYS A 142 -38.04 -22.05 -16.62
C CYS A 142 -37.60 -20.94 -15.66
N LEU A 143 -36.31 -20.61 -15.57
CA LEU A 143 -35.78 -19.49 -14.77
C LEU A 143 -35.27 -18.39 -15.71
N GLN A 144 -35.53 -17.12 -15.37
CA GLN A 144 -34.95 -15.99 -16.10
C GLN A 144 -33.47 -15.89 -15.71
N VAL A 145 -32.58 -15.97 -16.69
CA VAL A 145 -31.12 -15.96 -16.47
C VAL A 145 -30.49 -14.66 -16.95
N GLY A 146 -31.17 -13.92 -17.82
CA GLY A 146 -30.74 -12.58 -18.21
C GLY A 146 -31.81 -11.84 -18.98
N ALA A 147 -31.80 -10.52 -18.88
CA ALA A 147 -32.63 -9.62 -19.67
C ALA A 147 -31.81 -8.41 -20.08
N ILE A 148 -32.03 -7.92 -21.29
CA ILE A 148 -31.37 -6.73 -21.82
C ILE A 148 -32.45 -5.77 -22.28
N GLN A 149 -32.33 -4.54 -21.81
CA GLN A 149 -33.23 -3.44 -22.12
C GLN A 149 -32.57 -2.47 -23.11
N ASP A 150 -33.36 -1.55 -23.68
CA ASP A 150 -32.89 -0.47 -24.56
C ASP A 150 -32.12 -0.87 -25.82
N LEU A 151 -32.50 -2.01 -26.41
CA LEU A 151 -31.96 -2.39 -27.72
C LEU A 151 -32.56 -1.49 -28.81
N PRO A 152 -31.75 -0.85 -29.68
CA PRO A 152 -32.25 -0.11 -30.84
C PRO A 152 -33.04 -1.07 -31.74
N LYS A 153 -34.11 -0.60 -32.40
CA LYS A 153 -35.02 -1.39 -33.26
C LYS A 153 -34.32 -2.44 -34.12
N ALA A 154 -34.09 -3.61 -33.54
CA ALA A 154 -33.59 -4.78 -34.22
C ALA A 154 -34.67 -5.16 -35.24
N PHE A 155 -34.30 -5.40 -36.49
CA PHE A 155 -35.21 -5.74 -37.60
C PHE A 155 -35.95 -4.60 -38.33
N SER A 156 -35.78 -3.31 -37.98
CA SER A 156 -36.44 -2.20 -38.71
C SER A 156 -36.00 -2.02 -40.16
N THR A 157 -34.83 -2.55 -40.55
CA THR A 157 -34.22 -2.42 -41.89
C THR A 157 -34.24 -3.72 -42.69
N LEU A 158 -35.07 -4.71 -42.32
CA LEU A 158 -35.34 -5.83 -43.23
C LEU A 158 -35.94 -5.26 -44.52
N PRO A 159 -35.28 -5.39 -45.70
CA PRO A 159 -35.74 -4.72 -46.90
C PRO A 159 -37.16 -5.14 -47.24
N GLU A 160 -38.07 -4.17 -47.33
CA GLU A 160 -39.38 -4.40 -47.92
C GLU A 160 -39.17 -4.98 -49.34
N ARG A 161 -39.44 -6.27 -49.46
CA ARG A 161 -39.75 -7.02 -50.70
C ARG A 161 -38.64 -7.57 -51.60
N SER A 162 -37.38 -7.77 -51.18
CA SER A 162 -36.42 -8.39 -52.14
C SER A 162 -35.23 -9.25 -51.66
N ALA A 163 -34.99 -9.45 -50.36
CA ALA A 163 -33.97 -10.41 -49.91
C ALA A 163 -34.63 -11.65 -49.27
N ALA A 164 -34.44 -12.84 -49.83
CA ALA A 164 -34.90 -14.07 -49.19
C ALA A 164 -34.00 -14.39 -47.99
N VAL A 165 -34.57 -14.55 -46.80
CA VAL A 165 -33.86 -14.91 -45.55
C VAL A 165 -33.77 -16.43 -45.44
N GLU A 166 -32.57 -17.01 -45.45
CA GLU A 166 -32.39 -18.45 -45.24
C GLU A 166 -32.26 -18.78 -43.75
N LEU A 167 -32.96 -19.83 -43.35
CA LEU A 167 -32.86 -20.40 -42.01
C LEU A 167 -31.74 -21.44 -41.98
N HIS A 168 -30.72 -21.22 -41.15
CA HIS A 168 -29.74 -22.24 -40.79
C HIS A 168 -30.04 -22.77 -39.40
N ILE A 169 -30.12 -24.08 -39.32
CA ILE A 169 -30.34 -24.82 -38.09
C ILE A 169 -29.11 -25.70 -37.87
N PHE A 170 -28.74 -25.87 -36.60
CA PHE A 170 -27.80 -26.84 -36.06
C PHE A 170 -27.33 -27.94 -37.04
N GLN A 171 -26.03 -27.99 -37.34
CA GLN A 171 -25.43 -29.10 -38.09
C GLN A 171 -25.16 -30.27 -37.15
N LYS A 172 -25.89 -31.38 -37.35
CA LYS A 172 -25.82 -32.57 -36.48
C LYS A 172 -24.40 -33.15 -36.40
N LYS A 173 -23.74 -33.00 -35.26
CA LYS A 173 -22.59 -33.82 -34.84
C LYS A 173 -23.10 -35.14 -34.24
N PRO A 174 -22.31 -36.24 -34.26
CA PRO A 174 -22.81 -37.57 -33.88
C PRO A 174 -23.33 -37.73 -32.45
N GLN A 175 -22.98 -36.81 -31.53
CA GLN A 175 -23.26 -36.91 -30.09
C GLN A 175 -24.04 -35.72 -29.49
N ASP A 176 -24.39 -34.73 -30.31
CA ASP A 176 -25.16 -33.54 -29.91
C ASP A 176 -26.58 -33.63 -30.55
N THR A 177 -27.63 -33.31 -29.80
CA THR A 177 -29.02 -33.40 -30.29
C THR A 177 -29.76 -32.07 -30.17
N LEU A 178 -30.55 -31.76 -31.19
CA LEU A 178 -31.55 -30.68 -31.18
C LEU A 178 -32.91 -31.35 -31.34
N ASP A 179 -33.66 -31.40 -30.25
CA ASP A 179 -34.90 -32.17 -30.14
C ASP A 179 -36.12 -31.32 -30.48
N GLU A 180 -36.09 -30.03 -30.12
CA GLU A 180 -37.15 -29.09 -30.41
C GLU A 180 -36.61 -27.72 -30.84
N LEU A 181 -37.26 -27.12 -31.84
CA LEU A 181 -37.09 -25.71 -32.19
C LEU A 181 -38.41 -25.17 -32.74
N LYS A 182 -39.08 -24.30 -31.96
CA LYS A 182 -40.37 -23.70 -32.30
C LYS A 182 -40.30 -22.18 -32.25
N LEU A 183 -40.98 -21.53 -33.20
CA LEU A 183 -41.22 -20.09 -33.20
C LEU A 183 -42.68 -19.83 -32.85
N VAL A 184 -42.90 -18.97 -31.86
CA VAL A 184 -44.24 -18.58 -31.40
C VAL A 184 -44.42 -17.07 -31.53
N THR A 185 -45.50 -16.67 -32.20
CA THR A 185 -45.84 -15.26 -32.41
C THR A 185 -47.21 -14.95 -31.79
N GLY A 186 -47.25 -13.94 -30.91
CA GLY A 186 -48.41 -13.63 -30.06
C GLY A 186 -48.54 -14.54 -28.82
N GLY A 187 -49.43 -14.15 -27.89
CA GLY A 187 -49.65 -14.86 -26.61
C GLY A 187 -48.82 -14.28 -25.47
N THR A 188 -49.18 -14.57 -24.22
CA THR A 188 -48.40 -14.10 -23.05
C THR A 188 -47.28 -15.08 -22.70
N LEU A 189 -46.22 -14.61 -22.04
CA LEU A 189 -45.10 -15.45 -21.57
C LEU A 189 -45.59 -16.68 -20.78
N ALA A 190 -46.63 -16.53 -19.94
CA ALA A 190 -47.24 -17.65 -19.21
C ALA A 190 -47.92 -18.69 -20.13
N GLN A 191 -48.51 -18.27 -21.25
CA GLN A 191 -49.10 -19.19 -22.24
C GLN A 191 -48.02 -19.94 -23.02
N VAL A 192 -46.88 -19.29 -23.28
CA VAL A 192 -45.74 -19.88 -23.99
C VAL A 192 -44.95 -20.82 -23.08
N GLY A 193 -44.77 -20.49 -21.80
CA GLY A 193 -44.15 -21.38 -20.81
C GLY A 193 -44.87 -22.73 -20.70
N ASN A 194 -46.21 -22.73 -20.79
CA ASN A 194 -47.00 -23.97 -20.82
C ASN A 194 -46.72 -24.88 -22.05
N LEU A 195 -46.11 -24.36 -23.12
CA LEU A 195 -45.71 -25.18 -24.29
C LEU A 195 -44.41 -25.96 -24.06
N GLN A 196 -43.62 -25.58 -23.05
CA GLN A 196 -42.41 -26.26 -22.60
C GLN A 196 -42.55 -26.85 -21.17
N ASP A 197 -43.79 -27.02 -20.68
CA ASP A 197 -44.12 -27.48 -19.33
C ASP A 197 -43.51 -26.61 -18.18
N CYS A 198 -43.33 -25.31 -18.43
CA CYS A 198 -42.80 -24.32 -17.47
C CYS A 198 -43.91 -23.51 -16.75
N PHE A 199 -43.85 -23.40 -15.42
CA PHE A 199 -44.71 -22.52 -14.60
C PHE A 199 -43.92 -21.28 -14.12
N LEU A 200 -44.16 -20.12 -14.73
CA LEU A 200 -43.49 -18.85 -14.40
C LEU A 200 -44.31 -18.08 -13.34
N GLN A 201 -43.74 -17.81 -12.15
CA GLN A 201 -44.40 -17.04 -11.07
C GLN A 201 -44.33 -15.54 -11.35
N GLN A 202 -45.49 -14.86 -11.35
CA GLN A 202 -45.56 -13.39 -11.35
C GLN A 202 -45.55 -12.88 -9.90
N ILE A 203 -44.63 -11.98 -9.58
CA ILE A 203 -44.64 -11.18 -8.34
C ILE A 203 -45.41 -9.89 -8.64
N GLU A 204 -46.59 -9.72 -8.04
CA GLU A 204 -47.27 -8.42 -7.92
C GLU A 204 -46.71 -7.64 -6.71
N PRO A 205 -46.68 -6.30 -6.75
CA PRO A 205 -46.06 -5.48 -5.71
C PRO A 205 -46.85 -5.53 -4.39
N ALA A 206 -46.15 -5.85 -3.30
CA ALA A 206 -46.74 -6.06 -1.99
C ALA A 206 -47.21 -4.74 -1.35
N SER A 207 -48.48 -4.74 -0.96
CA SER A 207 -49.08 -3.73 -0.07
C SER A 207 -48.96 -4.20 1.39
N GLN A 208 -48.42 -3.31 2.21
CA GLN A 208 -48.86 -2.98 3.57
C GLN A 208 -49.08 -4.15 4.55
N TYR A 209 -48.01 -4.53 5.27
CA TYR A 209 -48.12 -5.10 6.62
C TYR A 209 -47.14 -4.41 7.57
N ASN A 210 -47.70 -3.52 8.40
CA ASN A 210 -47.07 -3.00 9.60
C ASN A 210 -47.47 -3.88 10.79
N GLY A 211 -46.51 -4.27 11.62
CA GLY A 211 -46.78 -4.76 12.98
C GLY A 211 -45.78 -5.81 13.46
N ASP A 212 -45.01 -5.43 14.50
CA ASP A 212 -44.25 -6.31 15.41
C ASP A 212 -42.82 -6.73 15.03
N PHE A 213 -41.98 -5.76 14.64
CA PHE A 213 -40.52 -5.87 14.83
C PHE A 213 -39.90 -4.70 15.63
N ASN A 214 -40.57 -3.55 15.67
CA ASN A 214 -40.10 -2.33 16.36
C ASN A 214 -40.32 -2.29 17.89
N ARG A 215 -40.46 -3.45 18.54
CA ARG A 215 -40.62 -3.52 20.01
C ARG A 215 -39.53 -4.33 20.71
N GLN A 216 -38.63 -4.96 19.97
CA GLN A 216 -37.49 -5.70 20.52
C GLN A 216 -36.14 -5.00 20.32
N LEU A 217 -36.05 -4.01 19.44
CA LEU A 217 -34.82 -3.22 19.21
C LEU A 217 -34.68 -1.99 20.13
N MET A 218 -35.72 -1.60 20.88
CA MET A 218 -35.62 -0.54 21.91
C MET A 218 -35.29 -1.05 23.32
N SER A 219 -35.12 -2.36 23.50
CA SER A 219 -34.73 -2.95 24.79
C SER A 219 -33.23 -3.21 24.92
N GLN A 220 -32.46 -3.16 23.83
CA GLN A 220 -31.00 -3.37 23.85
C GLN A 220 -30.19 -2.06 23.81
N MET A 221 -30.80 -0.92 23.41
CA MET A 221 -30.16 0.41 23.50
C MET A 221 -30.20 1.07 24.88
N MET A 222 -30.76 0.42 25.91
CA MET A 222 -30.70 0.89 27.31
C MET A 222 -29.73 0.11 28.20
N GLN A 223 -28.98 -0.84 27.66
CA GLN A 223 -27.90 -1.54 28.39
C GLN A 223 -26.48 -1.16 27.93
N MET A 224 -26.36 -0.28 26.93
CA MET A 224 -25.08 0.27 26.45
C MET A 224 -24.84 1.73 26.88
N ASN A 225 -25.48 2.16 27.96
CA ASN A 225 -25.23 3.45 28.62
C ASN A 225 -24.98 3.30 30.13
N GLN A 226 -24.57 2.10 30.56
CA GLN A 226 -24.28 1.79 31.96
C GLN A 226 -22.92 1.09 32.15
N ILE A 227 -22.04 1.19 31.14
CA ILE A 227 -20.63 0.74 31.18
C ILE A 227 -19.65 1.89 30.84
N LEU A 228 -20.16 3.09 30.51
CA LEU A 228 -19.38 4.33 30.32
C LEU A 228 -19.45 5.28 31.53
N GLY A 229 -19.88 4.77 32.69
CA GLY A 229 -19.88 5.48 33.97
C GLY A 229 -18.67 5.17 34.86
N ASP A 230 -18.09 3.97 34.74
CA ASP A 230 -17.07 3.48 35.69
C ASP A 230 -15.62 3.69 35.22
N VAL A 231 -15.41 4.36 34.07
CA VAL A 231 -14.09 4.83 33.63
C VAL A 231 -13.94 6.35 33.78
N LYS A 232 -14.99 7.03 34.26
CA LYS A 232 -15.01 8.49 34.47
C LYS A 232 -14.65 8.93 35.89
N ASP A 233 -14.25 8.00 36.77
CA ASP A 233 -13.85 8.31 38.16
C ASP A 233 -12.37 8.07 38.47
N LEU A 234 -11.54 7.65 37.49
CA LEU A 234 -10.11 7.44 37.73
C LEU A 234 -9.19 8.58 37.27
N LEU A 235 -9.74 9.67 36.73
CA LEU A 235 -8.95 10.82 36.27
C LEU A 235 -9.69 12.16 36.47
N ARG A 236 -10.09 12.47 37.72
CA ARG A 236 -10.43 13.87 38.09
C ARG A 236 -10.21 14.26 39.56
N GLN A 237 -9.08 13.85 40.14
CA GLN A 237 -8.47 14.61 41.24
C GLN A 237 -7.00 14.90 40.94
N GLN A 238 -6.78 15.86 40.05
CA GLN A 238 -5.60 16.70 40.10
C GLN A 238 -5.92 17.93 40.96
N VAL A 239 -4.88 18.45 41.63
CA VAL A 239 -4.84 19.75 42.32
C VAL A 239 -5.45 19.70 43.73
N LYS A 240 -4.56 19.55 44.73
CA LYS A 240 -4.01 20.62 45.59
C LYS A 240 -5.08 21.06 46.61
N GLU A 241 -4.81 21.13 47.89
CA GLU A 241 -3.59 21.57 48.54
C GLU A 241 -3.75 21.30 50.06
N THR A 242 -2.75 21.70 50.84
CA THR A 242 -2.84 21.96 52.29
C THR A 242 -2.71 20.79 53.27
N THR A 243 -1.44 20.48 53.55
CA THR A 243 -0.84 20.67 54.88
C THR A 243 -1.48 19.94 56.06
N PHE A 244 -0.89 18.79 56.40
CA PHE A 244 -0.86 18.35 57.79
C PHE A 244 0.41 17.52 58.10
N LEU A 245 1.57 18.17 57.97
CA LEU A 245 2.78 17.82 58.71
C LEU A 245 3.25 19.04 59.51
N ARG A 246 2.30 19.61 60.25
CA ARG A 246 2.49 20.30 61.54
C ARG A 246 1.15 20.39 62.25
N ASN A 247 1.03 19.54 63.27
CA ASN A 247 0.40 19.86 64.55
C ASN A 247 -1.12 19.92 64.62
N THR A 248 -1.72 18.81 65.03
CA THR A 248 -2.80 18.85 66.01
C THR A 248 -2.05 18.98 67.33
N LEU A 249 -1.88 20.23 67.74
CA LEU A 249 -1.66 20.56 69.14
C LEU A 249 -2.83 20.01 69.98
N ALA A 250 -2.57 19.78 71.27
CA ALA A 250 -3.55 19.47 72.34
C ALA A 250 -4.06 18.00 72.32
N GLU A 251 -4.05 17.20 73.38
CA GLU A 251 -3.96 17.39 74.83
C GLU A 251 -3.66 15.99 75.42
N CYS A 252 -2.66 15.81 76.29
CA CYS A 252 -2.84 15.75 77.75
C CYS A 252 -3.96 14.84 78.27
N GLN A 253 -3.61 13.60 78.68
CA GLN A 253 -4.20 12.85 79.81
C GLN A 253 -3.18 11.75 80.21
N ALA A 254 -2.41 11.91 81.29
CA ALA A 254 -2.76 11.79 82.71
C ALA A 254 -2.94 10.34 83.22
N CYS A 255 -2.26 10.06 84.34
CA CYS A 255 -2.29 8.89 85.22
C CYS A 255 -1.53 7.63 84.71
N GLY A 256 -0.47 7.11 85.34
CA GLY A 256 -0.01 7.18 86.74
C GLY A 256 -0.42 5.92 87.51
N LEU A 257 0.57 5.21 88.10
CA LEU A 257 0.56 4.22 89.22
C LEU A 257 1.60 3.09 88.92
N GLY A 258 2.50 2.65 89.80
CA GLY A 258 2.83 3.01 91.18
C GLY A 258 3.72 1.97 91.89
N THR A 259 4.55 2.45 92.83
CA THR A 259 4.99 1.84 94.12
C THR A 259 6.05 0.71 94.11
N VAL A 260 7.00 0.61 95.07
CA VAL A 260 6.83 0.52 96.54
C VAL A 260 8.03 1.07 97.38
N ASN A 261 7.70 1.93 98.36
CA ASN A 261 8.09 2.18 99.80
C ASN A 261 9.46 1.72 100.39
N PHE A 262 10.05 2.34 101.46
CA PHE A 262 9.57 2.70 102.82
C PHE A 262 10.60 3.62 103.59
N PRO A 263 10.34 4.13 104.82
CA PRO A 263 10.71 5.48 105.27
C PRO A 263 11.60 5.52 106.55
N THR A 264 11.99 6.72 107.01
CA THR A 264 12.04 7.26 108.41
C THR A 264 13.18 8.30 108.68
N PRO A 265 13.07 9.18 109.71
CA PRO A 265 13.44 10.61 109.61
C PRO A 265 14.65 11.14 110.44
N ILE A 266 15.21 12.29 109.97
CA ILE A 266 15.92 13.48 110.56
C ILE A 266 16.53 13.34 112.00
N PRO A 267 17.77 13.82 112.39
CA PRO A 267 18.26 15.21 112.19
C PRO A 267 19.79 15.61 112.32
N ARG A 268 20.07 16.92 112.07
CA ARG A 268 21.15 17.85 112.58
C ARG A 268 22.45 18.12 111.78
N ARG A 269 22.87 19.41 111.85
CA ARG A 269 23.93 20.15 111.10
C ARG A 269 25.36 19.97 111.66
N SER A 270 26.36 19.98 110.77
CA SER A 270 27.78 20.34 111.00
C SER A 270 28.35 21.12 109.81
N LYS A 271 29.33 22.03 110.04
CA LYS A 271 29.94 22.89 109.00
C LYS A 271 30.89 22.08 108.05
N PRO A 272 30.93 22.35 106.72
CA PRO A 272 31.63 21.52 105.73
C PRO A 272 33.14 21.83 105.57
N LYS A 273 33.93 20.78 105.28
CA LYS A 273 35.38 20.79 104.95
C LYS A 273 35.60 20.43 103.46
N CYS A 274 36.82 20.51 102.93
CA CYS A 274 37.10 20.08 101.54
C CYS A 274 36.92 18.54 101.44
N GLU A 275 35.84 18.09 100.80
CA GLU A 275 35.61 16.71 100.38
C GLU A 275 35.89 16.56 98.87
N PRO A 276 36.08 15.34 98.33
CA PRO A 276 36.40 15.13 96.91
C PRO A 276 35.40 15.73 95.91
N SER A 277 34.18 16.02 96.36
CA SER A 277 33.10 16.64 95.58
C SER A 277 32.94 18.15 95.82
N SER A 278 33.86 18.79 96.55
CA SER A 278 33.75 20.21 96.91
C SER A 278 34.17 21.17 95.78
N CYS A 279 35.10 20.78 94.91
CA CYS A 279 35.49 21.55 93.72
C CYS A 279 35.26 20.75 92.44
N PHE A 280 35.17 21.43 91.30
CA PHE A 280 35.00 20.77 90.00
C PHE A 280 36.15 19.79 89.73
N ARG A 281 35.87 18.65 89.10
CA ARG A 281 36.85 17.57 88.89
C ARG A 281 38.07 18.10 88.13
N GLY A 282 39.25 18.04 88.76
CA GLY A 282 40.51 18.58 88.21
C GLY A 282 40.88 19.98 88.72
N VAL A 283 40.01 20.65 89.49
CA VAL A 283 40.28 21.93 90.14
C VAL A 283 40.74 21.71 91.59
N ARG A 284 41.76 22.46 92.03
CA ARG A 284 42.36 22.33 93.36
C ARG A 284 41.48 22.98 94.44
N CYS A 285 41.12 22.24 95.50
CA CYS A 285 40.40 22.74 96.69
C CYS A 285 41.39 23.22 97.76
N MET A 286 41.13 24.37 98.37
CA MET A 286 41.90 24.94 99.50
C MET A 286 40.97 25.25 100.66
N GLU A 287 41.30 24.81 101.88
CA GLU A 287 40.50 25.12 103.07
C GLU A 287 40.85 26.49 103.66
N THR A 288 39.83 27.28 103.99
CA THR A 288 39.95 28.62 104.60
C THR A 288 39.07 28.73 105.85
N ALA A 289 39.33 29.71 106.72
CA ALA A 289 38.66 29.85 108.01
C ALA A 289 37.13 30.05 107.92
N GLU A 290 36.61 30.47 106.75
CA GLU A 290 35.19 30.69 106.46
C GLU A 290 34.55 29.53 105.65
N GLY A 291 35.32 28.54 105.20
CA GLY A 291 34.87 27.44 104.34
C GLY A 291 35.93 26.96 103.34
N PHE A 292 35.57 26.17 102.33
CA PHE A 292 36.50 25.79 101.25
C PHE A 292 36.46 26.77 100.06
N GLN A 293 37.57 26.93 99.35
CA GLN A 293 37.69 27.75 98.13
C GLN A 293 38.37 26.94 97.01
N CYS A 294 37.88 27.07 95.78
CA CYS A 294 38.40 26.36 94.60
C CYS A 294 39.26 27.26 93.71
N GLY A 295 40.28 26.67 93.06
CA GLY A 295 41.09 27.34 92.04
C GLY A 295 40.36 27.61 90.72
N PRO A 296 41.02 28.17 89.69
CA PRO A 296 40.39 28.42 88.39
C PRO A 296 40.07 27.11 87.64
N CYS A 297 39.09 27.18 86.72
CA CYS A 297 38.70 26.05 85.87
C CYS A 297 39.80 25.64 84.89
N PRO A 298 39.85 24.37 84.45
CA PRO A 298 40.80 23.90 83.44
C PRO A 298 40.61 24.61 82.08
N GLU A 299 41.63 24.60 81.22
CA GLU A 299 41.54 25.21 79.88
C GLU A 299 40.39 24.64 79.05
N GLY A 300 39.68 25.51 78.32
CA GLY A 300 38.43 25.17 77.64
C GLY A 300 37.17 25.25 78.52
N LEU A 301 37.32 25.47 79.83
CA LEU A 301 36.20 25.63 80.77
C LEU A 301 36.27 26.99 81.47
N THR A 302 35.11 27.58 81.79
CA THR A 302 34.98 28.83 82.52
C THR A 302 34.06 28.67 83.73
N GLY A 303 34.33 29.39 84.82
CA GLY A 303 33.53 29.28 86.04
C GLY A 303 34.29 29.69 87.29
N ASN A 304 33.65 29.47 88.44
CA ASN A 304 34.18 29.88 89.75
C ASN A 304 35.00 28.77 90.45
N GLY A 305 35.37 27.72 89.73
CA GLY A 305 36.16 26.59 90.26
C GLY A 305 35.37 25.51 91.00
N VAL A 306 34.17 25.85 91.51
CA VAL A 306 33.21 24.87 92.05
C VAL A 306 32.34 24.33 90.91
N THR A 307 31.83 25.23 90.09
CA THR A 307 31.08 24.93 88.87
C THR A 307 31.85 25.48 87.69
N CYS A 308 32.35 24.58 86.83
CA CYS A 308 32.99 24.91 85.57
C CYS A 308 32.07 24.47 84.43
N SER A 309 31.78 25.39 83.51
CA SER A 309 31.01 25.17 82.30
C SER A 309 31.91 25.33 81.07
N ASP A 310 31.62 24.58 80.02
CA ASP A 310 32.41 24.58 78.79
C ASP A 310 32.38 25.94 78.07
N ILE A 311 33.50 26.31 77.45
CA ILE A 311 33.61 27.49 76.60
C ILE A 311 33.28 27.06 75.17
N ASP A 312 32.22 27.61 74.60
CA ASP A 312 31.87 27.34 73.20
C ASP A 312 32.78 28.11 72.24
N GLU A 313 33.88 27.49 71.81
CA GLU A 313 34.85 28.12 70.91
C GLU A 313 34.33 28.30 69.48
N CYS A 314 33.30 27.54 69.08
CA CYS A 314 32.68 27.63 67.75
C CYS A 314 32.03 29.00 67.46
N ARG A 315 31.69 29.76 68.50
CA ARG A 315 31.16 31.13 68.38
C ARG A 315 32.12 32.12 67.69
N TYR A 316 33.40 31.77 67.59
CA TYR A 316 34.42 32.62 66.95
C TYR A 316 34.79 32.17 65.53
N SER A 317 33.98 31.26 64.94
CA SER A 317 34.10 30.76 63.56
C SER A 317 35.52 30.32 63.18
N PRO A 318 36.07 29.29 63.85
CA PRO A 318 37.39 28.74 63.52
C PRO A 318 37.39 27.88 62.24
N CYS A 319 36.23 27.40 61.78
CA CYS A 319 36.10 26.55 60.60
C CYS A 319 35.90 27.37 59.31
N PHE A 320 36.17 26.76 58.16
CA PHE A 320 35.99 27.38 56.85
C PHE A 320 34.50 27.74 56.62
N PRO A 321 34.16 28.86 55.95
CA PRO A 321 32.76 29.22 55.71
C PRO A 321 31.97 28.08 55.06
N GLY A 322 30.84 27.69 55.67
CA GLY A 322 30.03 26.55 55.21
C GLY A 322 30.40 25.20 55.84
N VAL A 323 31.54 25.08 56.54
CA VAL A 323 31.90 23.88 57.31
C VAL A 323 31.33 23.97 58.72
N ARG A 324 30.75 22.86 59.20
CA ARG A 324 30.16 22.78 60.53
C ARG A 324 31.25 22.73 61.61
N CYS A 325 31.15 23.65 62.57
CA CYS A 325 31.94 23.61 63.79
C CYS A 325 31.21 22.83 64.87
N VAL A 326 31.90 21.89 65.52
CA VAL A 326 31.36 21.10 66.63
C VAL A 326 32.10 21.47 67.91
N ASN A 327 31.36 22.05 68.85
CA ASN A 327 31.86 22.33 70.18
C ASN A 327 31.92 21.02 71.01
N THR A 328 33.02 20.80 71.72
CA THR A 328 33.32 19.58 72.48
C THR A 328 33.71 19.95 73.91
N VAL A 329 33.52 19.06 74.89
CA VAL A 329 33.90 19.36 76.28
C VAL A 329 35.11 18.51 76.67
N PRO A 330 36.35 19.05 76.75
CA PRO A 330 36.76 20.43 76.46
C PRO A 330 37.26 20.64 75.00
N GLY A 331 36.95 21.80 74.40
CA GLY A 331 37.50 22.31 73.12
C GLY A 331 36.55 22.30 71.91
N PHE A 332 37.08 22.40 70.69
CA PHE A 332 36.26 22.32 69.46
C PHE A 332 36.94 21.50 68.36
N ARG A 333 36.15 21.08 67.38
CA ARG A 333 36.65 20.54 66.11
C ARG A 333 35.84 21.03 64.92
N CYS A 334 36.54 21.27 63.82
CA CYS A 334 35.96 21.50 62.51
C CYS A 334 35.81 20.19 61.75
N GLU A 335 34.69 20.05 61.03
CA GLU A 335 34.52 18.95 60.10
C GLU A 335 35.38 19.13 58.84
N THR A 336 35.35 18.17 57.94
CA THR A 336 36.12 18.20 56.68
C THR A 336 35.63 19.32 55.76
N CYS A 337 36.48 19.73 54.81
CA CYS A 337 36.09 20.69 53.79
C CYS A 337 34.86 20.21 53.00
N PRO A 338 34.04 21.13 52.45
CA PRO A 338 32.89 20.77 51.64
C PRO A 338 33.30 19.94 50.41
N PRO A 339 32.38 19.15 49.81
CA PRO A 339 32.62 18.51 48.53
C PRO A 339 33.14 19.50 47.49
N GLY A 340 34.10 19.08 46.65
CA GLY A 340 34.78 19.95 45.68
C GLY A 340 35.96 20.75 46.26
N TYR A 341 36.20 20.69 47.58
CA TYR A 341 37.33 21.34 48.23
C TYR A 341 38.19 20.36 49.03
N THR A 342 39.49 20.60 49.08
CA THR A 342 40.46 19.86 49.87
C THR A 342 41.14 20.74 50.91
N GLY A 343 41.35 20.22 52.12
CA GLY A 343 41.98 20.96 53.21
C GLY A 343 42.02 20.18 54.51
N GLN A 344 42.91 20.57 55.42
CA GLN A 344 43.09 19.88 56.70
C GLN A 344 42.01 20.27 57.72
N THR A 345 41.56 19.31 58.54
CA THR A 345 40.63 19.56 59.65
C THR A 345 41.35 20.18 60.84
N VAL A 346 40.74 21.18 61.48
CA VAL A 346 41.30 21.88 62.66
C VAL A 346 40.55 21.46 63.94
N GLN A 347 41.29 21.10 64.99
CA GLN A 347 40.74 20.84 66.33
C GLN A 347 41.69 21.35 67.42
N GLY A 348 41.15 21.83 68.53
CA GLY A 348 41.95 22.33 69.65
C GLY A 348 41.10 22.78 70.84
N VAL A 349 41.75 23.11 71.96
CA VAL A 349 41.09 23.49 73.21
C VAL A 349 41.41 24.94 73.55
N GLY A 350 40.40 25.70 73.96
CA GLY A 350 40.55 27.07 74.42
C GLY A 350 40.44 28.13 73.33
N LEU A 351 39.97 29.31 73.76
CA LEU A 351 39.60 30.42 72.88
C LEU A 351 40.77 31.02 72.08
N SER A 352 42.00 30.98 72.64
CA SER A 352 43.20 31.47 71.96
C SER A 352 43.55 30.62 70.75
N TYR A 353 43.44 29.30 70.86
CA TYR A 353 43.73 28.38 69.78
C TYR A 353 42.71 28.51 68.63
N ALA A 354 41.42 28.64 68.97
CA ALA A 354 40.34 28.82 68.00
C ALA A 354 40.47 30.12 67.18
N LYS A 355 41.04 31.19 67.75
CA LYS A 355 41.23 32.46 67.01
C LYS A 355 42.43 32.43 66.06
N SER A 356 43.48 31.70 66.42
CA SER A 356 44.75 31.70 65.67
C SER A 356 44.82 30.63 64.58
N ASN A 357 44.09 29.52 64.72
CA ASN A 357 44.15 28.41 63.77
C ASN A 357 42.79 28.26 63.09
N LYS A 358 42.64 28.88 61.91
CA LYS A 358 41.45 28.77 61.08
C LYS A 358 41.61 27.70 60.01
N GLN A 359 40.55 26.96 59.72
CA GLN A 359 40.55 25.97 58.64
C GLN A 359 40.57 26.66 57.27
N ILE A 360 41.40 26.14 56.36
CA ILE A 360 41.55 26.60 54.97
C ILE A 360 41.18 25.44 54.05
N CYS A 361 40.28 25.69 53.11
CA CYS A 361 39.85 24.75 52.07
C CYS A 361 40.20 25.33 50.70
N LEU A 362 40.87 24.54 49.85
CA LEU A 362 41.28 24.89 48.49
C LEU A 362 40.43 24.12 47.49
N ASP A 363 40.11 24.75 46.38
CA ASP A 363 39.37 24.13 45.28
C ASP A 363 40.12 22.92 44.71
N ILE A 364 39.38 21.85 44.40
CA ILE A 364 39.93 20.67 43.72
C ILE A 364 39.76 20.90 42.22
N ASP A 365 40.84 21.03 41.47
CA ASP A 365 40.75 21.07 40.00
C ASP A 365 40.54 19.65 39.45
N GLU A 366 39.29 19.29 39.17
CA GLU A 366 38.93 17.97 38.66
C GLU A 366 39.41 17.73 37.21
N CYS A 367 39.74 18.78 36.47
CA CYS A 367 40.27 18.67 35.11
C CYS A 367 41.76 18.28 35.08
N GLN A 368 42.53 18.58 36.14
CA GLN A 368 43.98 18.36 36.16
C GLN A 368 44.41 16.96 36.62
N ASN A 369 43.59 16.27 37.40
CA ASN A 369 44.00 15.09 38.18
C ASN A 369 43.65 13.73 37.53
N GLY A 370 44.03 13.54 36.25
CA GLY A 370 43.89 12.26 35.55
C GLY A 370 43.08 12.27 34.26
N GLY A 371 42.79 13.46 33.71
CA GLY A 371 42.35 13.66 32.33
C GLY A 371 40.94 13.18 32.05
N HIS A 372 39.96 14.08 32.07
CA HIS A 372 38.55 13.66 32.00
C HIS A 372 37.64 14.55 32.84
N GLY A 373 37.94 14.68 34.13
CA GLY A 373 36.98 15.19 35.11
C GLY A 373 35.58 14.63 34.87
N LEU A 374 35.33 13.31 34.90
CA LEU A 374 34.03 12.67 34.57
C LEU A 374 33.35 13.08 33.23
N CYS A 375 33.91 14.01 32.44
CA CYS A 375 33.41 14.42 31.15
C CYS A 375 33.72 13.34 30.11
N VAL A 376 32.89 13.31 29.06
CA VAL A 376 33.07 12.40 27.93
C VAL A 376 34.47 12.58 27.31
N PRO A 377 35.17 11.50 26.94
CA PRO A 377 36.45 11.58 26.22
C PRO A 377 36.35 12.47 24.98
N ASN A 378 37.39 13.25 24.70
CA ASN A 378 37.39 14.23 23.60
C ASN A 378 36.42 15.42 23.77
N SER A 379 35.87 15.67 24.95
CA SER A 379 35.22 16.95 25.28
C SER A 379 36.14 17.91 26.05
N HIS A 380 35.78 19.20 26.09
CA HIS A 380 36.49 20.22 26.87
C HIS A 380 36.04 20.20 28.35
N CYS A 381 36.97 20.03 29.30
CA CYS A 381 36.69 20.17 30.75
C CYS A 381 37.03 21.58 31.22
N ILE A 382 36.12 22.24 31.93
CA ILE A 382 36.30 23.60 32.46
C ILE A 382 36.11 23.57 33.97
N ASN A 383 37.18 23.87 34.73
CA ASN A 383 37.13 23.90 36.19
C ASN A 383 36.43 25.16 36.72
N THR A 384 35.61 25.03 37.76
CA THR A 384 34.92 26.13 38.46
C THR A 384 35.17 26.02 39.97
N LEU A 385 34.90 27.07 40.75
CA LEU A 385 35.17 26.99 42.20
C LEU A 385 34.19 26.02 42.88
N GLY A 386 34.72 24.90 43.38
CA GLY A 386 34.03 23.82 44.08
C GLY A 386 33.38 22.78 43.17
N SER A 387 33.57 22.85 41.84
CA SER A 387 32.96 21.95 40.84
C SER A 387 33.63 22.12 39.46
N TYR A 388 33.27 21.31 38.47
CA TYR A 388 33.65 21.50 37.06
C TYR A 388 32.40 21.44 36.16
N HIS A 389 32.51 21.88 34.90
CA HIS A 389 31.53 21.57 33.85
C HIS A 389 32.19 21.11 32.55
N CYS A 390 31.45 20.32 31.79
CA CYS A 390 31.89 19.76 30.52
C CYS A 390 31.35 20.60 29.35
N GLY A 391 32.24 21.08 28.49
CA GLY A 391 31.94 21.81 27.26
C GLY A 391 31.81 20.92 26.04
N GLN A 392 31.77 21.55 24.86
CA GLN A 392 31.63 20.89 23.56
C GLN A 392 32.76 19.90 23.25
N CYS A 393 32.54 19.06 22.24
CA CYS A 393 33.56 18.17 21.69
C CYS A 393 34.74 18.96 21.10
N LYS A 394 35.94 18.41 21.24
CA LYS A 394 37.18 18.95 20.66
C LYS A 394 37.10 18.88 19.13
N SER A 395 37.86 19.73 18.44
CA SER A 395 37.89 19.76 16.97
C SER A 395 38.13 18.38 16.35
N GLY A 396 37.32 18.02 15.34
CA GLY A 396 37.30 16.70 14.69
C GLY A 396 36.40 15.67 15.38
N TYR A 397 35.67 16.08 16.42
CA TYR A 397 34.67 15.26 17.09
C TYR A 397 33.33 16.00 17.19
N THR A 398 32.24 15.29 16.97
CA THR A 398 30.85 15.76 17.09
C THR A 398 30.11 14.90 18.12
N GLY A 399 29.08 15.47 18.75
CA GLY A 399 28.31 14.80 19.80
C GLY A 399 28.17 15.63 21.08
N ASP A 400 27.67 15.00 22.13
CA ASP A 400 27.35 15.64 23.41
C ASP A 400 27.90 14.81 24.60
N GLN A 401 27.51 15.21 25.81
CA GLN A 401 27.92 14.51 27.03
C GLN A 401 27.13 13.21 27.28
N VAL A 402 26.08 12.92 26.51
CA VAL A 402 25.18 11.76 26.71
C VAL A 402 25.48 10.64 25.71
N ARG A 403 25.52 10.96 24.41
CA ARG A 403 25.87 10.08 23.28
C ARG A 403 27.38 9.92 23.12
N GLY A 404 28.16 10.85 23.64
CA GLY A 404 29.61 10.85 23.58
C GLY A 404 30.17 11.57 22.34
N CYS A 405 31.42 12.03 22.42
CA CYS A 405 32.11 12.70 21.31
C CYS A 405 32.68 11.67 20.34
N GLN A 406 32.08 11.55 19.16
CA GLN A 406 32.49 10.65 18.08
C GLN A 406 33.26 11.42 17.01
N ALA A 407 34.12 10.73 16.24
CA ALA A 407 34.86 11.37 15.15
C ALA A 407 33.90 11.89 14.07
N GLU A 408 34.17 13.09 13.56
CA GLU A 408 33.38 13.74 12.52
C GLU A 408 33.36 12.89 11.23
N ARG A 409 32.17 12.58 10.70
CA ARG A 409 31.96 11.79 9.48
C ARG A 409 31.37 12.70 8.40
N SER A 410 31.86 12.61 7.17
CA SER A 410 31.34 13.40 6.04
C SER A 410 31.71 12.76 4.69
N CYS A 411 30.84 12.91 3.70
CA CYS A 411 31.08 12.45 2.34
C CYS A 411 31.97 13.42 1.53
N ARG A 412 32.18 14.65 2.01
CA ARG A 412 32.94 15.70 1.29
C ARG A 412 34.44 15.40 1.16
N SER A 413 34.98 14.59 2.05
CA SER A 413 36.39 14.22 2.08
C SER A 413 36.56 12.72 2.19
N ARG A 414 37.43 12.13 1.35
CA ARG A 414 37.76 10.70 1.39
C ARG A 414 38.36 10.25 2.72
N ALA A 415 38.95 11.16 3.51
CA ALA A 415 39.50 10.86 4.82
C ALA A 415 38.44 10.82 5.95
N LEU A 416 37.28 11.45 5.72
CA LEU A 416 36.16 11.51 6.67
C LEU A 416 34.99 10.62 6.25
N ASN A 417 35.05 10.03 5.04
CA ASN A 417 34.04 9.13 4.53
C ASN A 417 34.16 7.76 5.23
N PRO A 418 33.15 7.35 6.02
CA PRO A 418 33.17 6.10 6.77
C PRO A 418 32.78 4.87 5.93
N CYS A 419 32.28 5.06 4.71
CA CYS A 419 31.70 3.99 3.90
C CYS A 419 32.75 3.08 3.27
N SER A 420 32.33 1.87 2.90
CA SER A 420 33.13 0.94 2.11
C SER A 420 33.60 1.58 0.80
N VAL A 421 34.72 1.10 0.25
CA VAL A 421 35.22 1.52 -1.07
C VAL A 421 34.25 1.16 -2.22
N HIS A 422 33.37 0.20 -1.97
CA HIS A 422 32.32 -0.25 -2.89
C HIS A 422 30.94 0.32 -2.51
N ALA A 423 30.86 1.27 -1.59
CA ALA A 423 29.61 1.92 -1.18
C ALA A 423 29.56 3.39 -1.61
N ARG A 424 28.33 3.86 -1.81
CA ARG A 424 28.00 5.27 -1.99
C ARG A 424 27.74 5.89 -0.61
N CYS A 425 28.38 7.03 -0.36
CA CYS A 425 28.16 7.86 0.82
C CYS A 425 27.09 8.90 0.52
N ILE A 426 26.10 9.01 1.39
CA ILE A 426 24.99 9.95 1.30
C ILE A 426 24.99 10.79 2.59
N GLU A 427 24.97 12.12 2.46
CA GLU A 427 24.81 13.03 3.61
C GLU A 427 23.31 13.34 3.75
N GLU A 428 22.75 13.01 4.91
CA GLU A 428 21.33 13.26 5.24
C GLU A 428 21.10 14.69 5.73
N ARG A 429 19.83 15.12 5.81
CA ARG A 429 19.44 16.49 6.22
C ARG A 429 20.04 16.91 7.57
N ARG A 430 20.13 15.99 8.54
CA ARG A 430 20.72 16.20 9.89
C ARG A 430 22.26 16.13 9.93
N GLY A 431 22.94 16.01 8.78
CA GLY A 431 24.38 15.86 8.69
C GLY A 431 24.91 14.47 9.09
N GLU A 432 24.01 13.50 9.30
CA GLU A 432 24.37 12.09 9.45
C GLU A 432 24.81 11.50 8.10
N VAL A 433 25.65 10.47 8.17
CA VAL A 433 26.21 9.82 6.98
C VAL A 433 25.68 8.39 6.88
N THR A 434 24.88 8.15 5.84
CA THR A 434 24.39 6.83 5.46
C THR A 434 25.26 6.26 4.34
N CYS A 435 25.50 4.95 4.39
CA CYS A 435 26.31 4.24 3.41
C CYS A 435 25.44 3.17 2.76
N ILE A 436 25.45 3.09 1.43
CA ILE A 436 24.71 2.08 0.68
C ILE A 436 25.69 1.38 -0.26
N CYS A 437 25.74 0.05 -0.23
CA CYS A 437 26.59 -0.71 -1.15
C CYS A 437 26.22 -0.41 -2.61
N GLY A 438 27.22 -0.32 -3.48
CA GLY A 438 27.03 -0.15 -4.91
C GLY A 438 26.52 -1.43 -5.58
N ILE A 439 25.99 -1.31 -6.79
CA ILE A 439 25.44 -2.44 -7.56
C ILE A 439 26.50 -3.54 -7.75
N GLY A 440 26.10 -4.80 -7.56
CA GLY A 440 27.01 -5.96 -7.52
C GLY A 440 27.73 -6.16 -6.18
N TRP A 441 27.31 -5.41 -5.15
CA TRP A 441 27.78 -5.54 -3.78
C TRP A 441 26.62 -5.43 -2.79
N ALA A 442 26.71 -6.20 -1.71
CA ALA A 442 25.70 -6.27 -0.64
C ALA A 442 26.35 -6.13 0.74
N GLY A 443 25.58 -5.69 1.74
CA GLY A 443 26.05 -5.44 3.10
C GLY A 443 25.36 -4.26 3.79
N ASP A 444 25.95 -3.76 4.87
CA ASP A 444 25.44 -2.62 5.65
C ASP A 444 25.93 -1.25 5.13
N GLY A 445 26.66 -1.24 4.00
CA GLY A 445 27.26 -0.05 3.39
C GLY A 445 28.61 0.37 3.99
N TYR A 446 28.87 0.04 5.26
CA TYR A 446 30.20 0.22 5.87
C TYR A 446 31.13 -0.93 5.47
N ILE A 447 30.57 -2.13 5.39
CA ILE A 447 31.19 -3.35 4.88
C ILE A 447 30.32 -3.82 3.71
N CYS A 448 30.95 -4.00 2.55
CA CYS A 448 30.26 -4.53 1.37
C CYS A 448 31.03 -5.73 0.83
N GLY A 449 30.32 -6.83 0.64
CA GLY A 449 30.75 -8.06 -0.01
C GLY A 449 30.28 -8.13 -1.45
N LYS A 450 30.88 -9.02 -2.23
CA LYS A 450 30.43 -9.22 -3.61
C LYS A 450 29.05 -9.86 -3.60
N ASP A 451 28.20 -9.42 -4.51
CA ASP A 451 26.85 -9.92 -4.78
C ASP A 451 26.80 -10.22 -6.29
N VAL A 452 26.48 -11.46 -6.66
CA VAL A 452 26.67 -11.96 -8.04
C VAL A 452 25.37 -11.88 -8.84
N ASP A 453 24.27 -12.23 -8.21
CA ASP A 453 22.92 -12.24 -8.74
C ASP A 453 22.11 -10.98 -8.39
N ILE A 454 22.67 -10.08 -7.57
CA ILE A 454 22.20 -8.70 -7.35
C ILE A 454 20.86 -8.65 -6.60
N ASP A 455 20.60 -9.60 -5.72
CA ASP A 455 19.38 -9.64 -4.91
C ASP A 455 19.51 -8.89 -3.57
N GLY A 456 20.71 -8.42 -3.23
CA GLY A 456 20.98 -7.67 -2.01
C GLY A 456 21.63 -8.49 -0.89
N TYR A 457 21.96 -9.76 -1.11
CA TYR A 457 22.72 -10.58 -0.18
C TYR A 457 24.14 -10.92 -0.70
N PRO A 458 25.16 -10.90 0.17
CA PRO A 458 26.53 -11.19 -0.25
C PRO A 458 26.77 -12.70 -0.40
N ASN A 459 27.63 -13.04 -1.36
CA ASN A 459 28.07 -14.42 -1.64
C ASN A 459 28.71 -15.14 -0.43
N GLU A 460 29.27 -14.37 0.49
CA GLU A 460 29.97 -14.85 1.70
C GLU A 460 29.50 -13.99 2.88
N GLU A 461 29.41 -14.61 4.06
CA GLU A 461 29.01 -13.92 5.28
C GLU A 461 29.99 -12.79 5.63
N LEU A 462 29.46 -11.60 5.90
CA LEU A 462 30.24 -10.42 6.24
C LEU A 462 30.25 -10.20 7.76
N SER A 463 31.32 -9.57 8.25
CA SER A 463 31.48 -9.27 9.69
C SER A 463 30.68 -8.05 10.13
N CYS A 464 29.36 -8.08 9.93
CA CYS A 464 28.40 -7.07 10.38
C CYS A 464 27.11 -7.74 10.89
N PRO A 465 26.41 -7.14 11.87
CA PRO A 465 25.23 -7.74 12.47
C PRO A 465 23.95 -7.58 11.64
N ALA A 466 23.99 -6.79 10.56
CA ALA A 466 22.83 -6.54 9.71
C ALA A 466 22.42 -7.81 8.93
N GLU A 467 21.14 -7.93 8.61
CA GLU A 467 20.62 -9.06 7.83
C GLU A 467 21.20 -9.11 6.41
N SER A 468 21.38 -7.95 5.78
CA SER A 468 22.06 -7.80 4.49
C SER A 468 23.54 -8.20 4.48
N CYS A 469 24.09 -8.60 5.63
CA CYS A 469 25.45 -9.14 5.75
C CYS A 469 25.50 -10.67 5.83
N ARG A 470 24.35 -11.34 5.96
CA ARG A 470 24.28 -12.81 5.98
C ARG A 470 24.67 -13.36 4.61
N LYS A 471 25.21 -14.58 4.61
CA LYS A 471 25.53 -15.26 3.37
C LYS A 471 24.22 -15.57 2.63
N ASP A 472 24.19 -15.21 1.37
CA ASP A 472 23.20 -15.63 0.39
C ASP A 472 23.11 -17.17 0.31
N ASN A 473 21.89 -17.70 0.49
CA ASN A 473 21.54 -19.12 0.41
C ASN A 473 21.34 -19.64 -1.03
N CYS A 474 21.26 -18.77 -2.05
CA CYS A 474 21.11 -19.15 -3.46
C CYS A 474 22.04 -18.52 -4.50
N LYS A 475 23.01 -17.65 -4.18
CA LYS A 475 24.25 -17.26 -4.93
C LYS A 475 24.18 -16.84 -6.41
N PHE A 476 23.51 -17.60 -7.26
CA PHE A 476 23.39 -17.43 -8.70
C PHE A 476 21.93 -17.25 -9.15
N VAL A 477 20.97 -17.45 -8.26
CA VAL A 477 19.53 -17.30 -8.53
C VAL A 477 19.03 -16.24 -7.57
N PRO A 478 18.63 -15.05 -8.07
CA PRO A 478 18.13 -13.99 -7.22
C PRO A 478 16.93 -14.47 -6.41
N ASN A 479 17.01 -14.38 -5.09
CA ASN A 479 15.93 -14.70 -4.16
C ASN A 479 16.00 -13.76 -2.97
N SER A 480 15.68 -12.49 -3.21
CA SER A 480 15.87 -11.39 -2.28
C SER A 480 15.10 -11.52 -0.95
N GLY A 481 14.15 -12.46 -0.85
CA GLY A 481 13.47 -12.80 0.40
C GLY A 481 14.22 -13.84 1.26
N GLN A 482 15.21 -14.52 0.68
CA GLN A 482 16.04 -15.56 1.31
C GLN A 482 15.20 -16.68 1.96
N GLU A 483 14.02 -16.97 1.42
CA GLU A 483 13.16 -18.05 1.90
C GLU A 483 13.90 -19.41 1.85
N ASP A 484 13.71 -20.20 2.90
CA ASP A 484 14.39 -21.47 3.20
C ASP A 484 13.44 -22.28 4.11
N ALA A 485 12.56 -23.07 3.49
CA ALA A 485 11.43 -23.69 4.16
C ALA A 485 11.82 -24.82 5.12
N ASP A 486 12.86 -25.59 4.81
CA ASP A 486 13.35 -26.69 5.64
C ASP A 486 14.50 -26.31 6.61
N GLY A 487 15.11 -25.13 6.39
CA GLY A 487 16.16 -24.56 7.22
C GLY A 487 17.52 -25.24 7.06
N ASP A 488 17.79 -25.89 5.93
CA ASP A 488 19.06 -26.57 5.67
C ASP A 488 20.19 -25.62 5.23
N GLY A 489 19.84 -24.36 4.91
CA GLY A 489 20.74 -23.29 4.47
C GLY A 489 20.92 -23.17 2.95
N VAL A 490 20.18 -23.94 2.16
CA VAL A 490 19.91 -23.75 0.73
C VAL A 490 18.55 -23.02 0.62
N GLY A 491 18.44 -22.03 -0.26
CA GLY A 491 17.18 -21.29 -0.41
C GLY A 491 16.19 -22.00 -1.34
N ASP A 492 14.90 -21.76 -1.12
CA ASP A 492 13.80 -22.40 -1.88
C ASP A 492 13.96 -22.24 -3.40
N ALA A 493 14.49 -21.09 -3.85
CA ALA A 493 14.66 -20.77 -5.26
C ALA A 493 15.71 -21.64 -5.99
N CYS A 494 16.61 -22.29 -5.26
CA CYS A 494 17.68 -23.11 -5.80
C CYS A 494 17.80 -24.51 -5.15
N ASP A 495 16.84 -24.86 -4.30
CA ASP A 495 16.72 -26.21 -3.75
C ASP A 495 16.05 -27.18 -4.73
N GLU A 496 16.48 -28.44 -4.71
CA GLU A 496 15.84 -29.54 -5.44
C GLU A 496 14.67 -30.16 -4.65
N ASP A 497 14.62 -29.98 -3.33
CA ASP A 497 13.65 -30.52 -2.37
C ASP A 497 13.43 -29.48 -1.25
N ALA A 498 12.68 -28.41 -1.55
CA ALA A 498 12.65 -27.18 -0.75
C ALA A 498 12.08 -27.36 0.65
N ASP A 499 11.26 -28.38 0.88
CA ASP A 499 10.69 -28.68 2.19
C ASP A 499 11.36 -29.88 2.91
N GLY A 500 12.32 -30.52 2.25
CA GLY A 500 13.14 -31.61 2.80
C GLY A 500 12.36 -32.88 3.11
N ASP A 501 11.21 -33.12 2.47
CA ASP A 501 10.38 -34.30 2.72
C ASP A 501 10.84 -35.55 1.96
N GLY A 502 11.81 -35.39 1.05
CA GLY A 502 12.42 -36.43 0.24
C GLY A 502 11.76 -36.64 -1.12
N ILE A 503 10.82 -35.77 -1.51
CA ILE A 503 10.16 -35.75 -2.82
C ILE A 503 10.66 -34.51 -3.57
N PRO A 504 11.32 -34.68 -4.73
CA PRO A 504 11.81 -33.54 -5.49
C PRO A 504 10.67 -32.59 -5.91
N ASN A 505 10.96 -31.28 -5.95
CA ASN A 505 10.00 -30.20 -6.23
C ASN A 505 9.17 -30.41 -7.52
N ASP A 506 9.73 -31.09 -8.54
CA ASP A 506 9.04 -31.35 -9.81
C ASP A 506 7.97 -32.45 -9.75
N GLN A 507 8.00 -33.26 -8.70
CA GLN A 507 7.10 -34.37 -8.42
C GLN A 507 6.24 -34.14 -7.18
N ASP A 508 6.52 -33.07 -6.45
CA ASP A 508 5.85 -32.69 -5.23
C ASP A 508 4.64 -31.78 -5.51
N ASN A 509 3.48 -32.14 -4.99
CA ASN A 509 2.28 -31.31 -5.03
C ASN A 509 2.18 -30.29 -3.89
N CYS A 510 3.15 -30.24 -2.97
CA CYS A 510 3.27 -29.22 -1.92
C CYS A 510 4.73 -28.82 -1.68
N VAL A 511 5.37 -28.25 -2.70
CA VAL A 511 6.80 -27.86 -2.76
C VAL A 511 7.37 -27.18 -1.50
N LEU A 512 6.56 -26.44 -0.73
CA LEU A 512 7.00 -25.68 0.45
C LEU A 512 6.45 -26.25 1.77
N THR A 513 5.79 -27.41 1.77
CA THR A 513 5.11 -27.96 2.95
C THR A 513 5.20 -29.49 3.00
N PRO A 514 5.97 -30.04 3.97
CA PRO A 514 6.33 -31.46 3.98
C PRO A 514 5.12 -32.40 3.95
N ASN A 515 4.99 -33.22 2.90
CA ASN A 515 3.82 -34.06 2.70
C ASN A 515 4.11 -35.39 1.96
N VAL A 516 5.06 -36.18 2.45
CA VAL A 516 5.48 -37.54 1.97
C VAL A 516 4.36 -38.48 1.45
N ASN A 517 3.11 -38.33 1.90
CA ASN A 517 1.98 -39.11 1.42
C ASN A 517 1.39 -38.65 0.07
N GLN A 518 1.70 -37.44 -0.40
CA GLN A 518 1.25 -36.81 -1.64
C GLN A 518 -0.26 -36.89 -1.86
N ARG A 519 -1.03 -36.89 -0.77
CA ARG A 519 -2.47 -37.00 -0.84
C ARG A 519 -3.04 -35.73 -1.45
N ASN A 520 -3.93 -35.89 -2.42
CA ASN A 520 -4.67 -34.81 -3.07
C ASN A 520 -6.10 -35.31 -3.30
N SER A 521 -7.08 -34.69 -2.61
CA SER A 521 -8.45 -35.18 -2.50
C SER A 521 -9.35 -34.75 -3.66
N ASP A 522 -9.14 -33.58 -4.26
CA ASP A 522 -9.92 -33.03 -5.38
C ASP A 522 -9.19 -33.05 -6.74
N GLN A 523 -7.93 -33.46 -6.74
CA GLN A 523 -7.07 -33.69 -7.91
C GLN A 523 -6.70 -32.41 -8.66
N ASP A 524 -6.57 -31.29 -7.94
CA ASP A 524 -5.98 -30.07 -8.47
C ASP A 524 -4.43 -30.18 -8.48
N ILE A 525 -3.68 -29.08 -8.66
CA ILE A 525 -2.21 -29.14 -8.66
C ILE A 525 -1.59 -29.14 -7.25
N PHE A 526 -2.36 -28.83 -6.20
CA PHE A 526 -1.91 -28.72 -4.83
C PHE A 526 -2.29 -29.97 -4.01
N GLY A 527 -1.43 -30.38 -3.08
CA GLY A 527 -1.72 -31.48 -2.16
C GLY A 527 -2.56 -31.04 -0.97
N ASP A 528 -3.26 -31.98 -0.32
CA ASP A 528 -4.10 -31.76 0.89
C ASP A 528 -3.38 -31.00 2.03
N ALA A 529 -2.04 -31.00 2.03
CA ALA A 529 -1.18 -30.41 3.06
C ALA A 529 -1.00 -28.89 2.89
N CYS A 530 -1.01 -28.40 1.66
CA CYS A 530 -0.80 -27.00 1.29
C CYS A 530 -2.02 -26.39 0.56
N ASP A 531 -3.03 -27.20 0.26
CA ASP A 531 -4.27 -26.75 -0.38
C ASP A 531 -5.21 -26.09 0.64
N ASN A 532 -5.43 -24.78 0.47
CA ASN A 532 -6.34 -23.97 1.27
C ASN A 532 -7.83 -24.28 1.03
N CYS A 533 -8.16 -25.10 0.02
CA CYS A 533 -9.49 -25.59 -0.28
C CYS A 533 -9.57 -27.08 -0.60
N ARG A 534 -8.86 -27.95 0.14
CA ARG A 534 -8.80 -29.44 0.10
C ARG A 534 -9.82 -30.28 -0.72
N ASN A 535 -11.09 -29.90 -0.78
CA ASN A 535 -12.12 -30.67 -1.50
C ASN A 535 -12.73 -29.92 -2.71
N VAL A 536 -12.20 -28.75 -3.05
CA VAL A 536 -12.70 -27.85 -4.10
C VAL A 536 -11.51 -27.36 -4.91
N LEU A 537 -11.41 -27.83 -6.15
CA LEU A 537 -10.34 -27.49 -7.08
C LEU A 537 -10.16 -25.96 -7.22
N ASN A 538 -8.98 -25.46 -6.85
CA ASN A 538 -8.59 -24.06 -6.92
C ASN A 538 -7.07 -23.88 -7.15
N ASN A 539 -6.63 -24.13 -8.39
CA ASN A 539 -5.22 -24.00 -8.79
C ASN A 539 -4.62 -22.59 -8.63
N ASP A 540 -5.39 -21.56 -8.31
CA ASP A 540 -4.90 -20.22 -8.02
C ASP A 540 -4.63 -20.00 -6.53
N GLN A 541 -5.12 -20.89 -5.65
CA GLN A 541 -4.97 -20.84 -4.19
C GLN A 541 -5.26 -19.46 -3.60
N ARG A 542 -6.14 -18.69 -4.27
CA ARG A 542 -6.46 -17.32 -3.88
C ARG A 542 -7.17 -17.33 -2.53
N ASP A 543 -6.74 -16.43 -1.65
CA ASP A 543 -7.25 -16.22 -0.29
C ASP A 543 -7.25 -14.70 -0.07
N THR A 544 -8.42 -14.08 -0.24
CA THR A 544 -8.56 -12.62 -0.30
C THR A 544 -8.40 -11.93 1.06
N ASP A 545 -8.86 -12.57 2.15
CA ASP A 545 -8.76 -12.03 3.52
C ASP A 545 -7.56 -12.59 4.32
N GLY A 546 -6.88 -13.60 3.78
CA GLY A 546 -5.69 -14.21 4.39
C GLY A 546 -6.00 -15.04 5.62
N ASP A 547 -7.23 -15.55 5.77
CA ASP A 547 -7.63 -16.37 6.92
C ASP A 547 -7.11 -17.82 6.85
N GLY A 548 -6.54 -18.22 5.70
CA GLY A 548 -6.00 -19.54 5.44
C GLY A 548 -6.98 -20.51 4.78
N LYS A 549 -8.19 -20.10 4.41
CA LYS A 549 -9.04 -20.82 3.46
C LYS A 549 -9.12 -20.05 2.15
N GLY A 550 -9.14 -20.79 1.05
CA GLY A 550 -9.23 -20.15 -0.25
C GLY A 550 -10.63 -19.61 -0.56
N ASP A 551 -10.68 -18.61 -1.42
CA ASP A 551 -11.88 -18.01 -2.02
C ASP A 551 -12.88 -19.07 -2.50
N ALA A 552 -12.37 -20.17 -3.08
CA ALA A 552 -13.21 -21.21 -3.67
C ALA A 552 -14.07 -21.98 -2.67
N CYS A 553 -13.71 -21.97 -1.39
CA CYS A 553 -14.39 -22.69 -0.33
C CYS A 553 -14.74 -21.83 0.89
N ASP A 554 -14.39 -20.55 0.89
CA ASP A 554 -14.91 -19.59 1.88
C ASP A 554 -16.32 -19.10 1.50
N ASP A 555 -17.18 -18.98 2.51
CA ASP A 555 -18.52 -18.41 2.43
C ASP A 555 -18.53 -16.87 2.61
N ASP A 556 -17.39 -16.28 2.99
CA ASP A 556 -17.13 -14.87 3.31
C ASP A 556 -15.68 -14.56 2.91
N MET A 557 -15.44 -14.30 1.62
CA MET A 557 -14.07 -14.30 1.04
C MET A 557 -13.23 -13.09 1.46
N ASP A 558 -13.85 -11.97 1.82
CA ASP A 558 -13.15 -10.75 2.20
C ASP A 558 -13.15 -10.51 3.72
N GLY A 559 -13.81 -11.37 4.49
CA GLY A 559 -13.73 -11.41 5.95
C GLY A 559 -14.44 -10.24 6.63
N ASP A 560 -15.34 -9.55 5.92
CA ASP A 560 -16.06 -8.39 6.45
C ASP A 560 -17.21 -8.79 7.40
N GLY A 561 -17.58 -10.07 7.40
CA GLY A 561 -18.63 -10.67 8.22
C GLY A 561 -19.96 -10.86 7.49
N ILE A 562 -20.02 -10.55 6.20
CA ILE A 562 -21.17 -10.68 5.32
C ILE A 562 -20.89 -11.83 4.35
N LYS A 563 -21.85 -12.75 4.24
CA LYS A 563 -21.65 -13.91 3.36
C LYS A 563 -21.64 -13.48 1.90
N ASN A 564 -20.82 -14.12 1.06
CA ASN A 564 -20.70 -13.87 -0.39
C ASN A 564 -22.05 -13.73 -1.13
N LEU A 565 -23.07 -14.52 -0.73
CA LEU A 565 -24.41 -14.50 -1.35
C LEU A 565 -25.27 -13.27 -1.00
N LEU A 566 -24.93 -12.59 0.09
CA LEU A 566 -25.61 -11.39 0.61
C LEU A 566 -24.77 -10.13 0.45
N ASP A 567 -23.54 -10.30 0.03
CA ASP A 567 -22.54 -9.26 -0.09
C ASP A 567 -22.54 -8.65 -1.50
N ASN A 568 -22.68 -7.33 -1.58
CA ASN A 568 -22.61 -6.58 -2.82
C ASN A 568 -21.16 -6.26 -3.27
N CYS A 569 -20.15 -6.57 -2.45
CA CYS A 569 -18.72 -6.49 -2.75
C CYS A 569 -17.92 -7.68 -2.20
N GLN A 570 -18.21 -8.88 -2.70
CA GLN A 570 -17.62 -10.19 -2.32
C GLN A 570 -16.10 -10.31 -2.16
N ARG A 571 -15.31 -9.30 -2.53
CA ARG A 571 -13.84 -9.30 -2.51
C ARG A 571 -13.24 -8.08 -1.84
N ILE A 572 -14.06 -7.10 -1.44
CA ILE A 572 -13.60 -5.83 -0.89
C ILE A 572 -14.42 -5.56 0.36
N PRO A 573 -13.79 -5.57 1.56
CA PRO A 573 -14.52 -5.48 2.81
C PRO A 573 -15.35 -4.21 2.90
N ASN A 574 -16.68 -4.35 2.99
CA ASN A 574 -17.61 -3.23 3.06
C ASN A 574 -18.81 -3.54 3.96
N GLN A 575 -18.55 -3.56 5.27
CA GLN A 575 -19.55 -3.88 6.31
C GLN A 575 -20.82 -3.03 6.27
N ASP A 576 -20.76 -1.84 5.68
CA ASP A 576 -21.88 -0.93 5.51
C ASP A 576 -22.81 -1.27 4.33
N GLN A 577 -22.31 -2.02 3.35
CA GLN A 577 -23.01 -2.43 2.13
C GLN A 577 -23.68 -1.24 1.42
N GLU A 578 -23.01 -0.08 1.42
CA GLU A 578 -23.53 1.11 0.75
C GLU A 578 -23.56 0.86 -0.77
N ASP A 579 -24.67 1.22 -1.41
CA ASP A 579 -24.92 1.07 -2.86
C ASP A 579 -25.77 2.26 -3.29
N LYS A 580 -25.09 3.31 -3.74
CA LYS A 580 -25.67 4.64 -3.93
C LYS A 580 -26.53 4.72 -5.17
N ASP A 581 -26.19 3.99 -6.22
CA ASP A 581 -26.92 4.01 -7.49
C ASP A 581 -27.88 2.81 -7.69
N ASN A 582 -27.86 1.86 -6.75
CA ASN A 582 -28.73 0.70 -6.65
C ASN A 582 -28.60 -0.26 -7.82
N ASP A 583 -27.39 -0.44 -8.34
CA ASP A 583 -27.10 -1.36 -9.43
C ASP A 583 -26.81 -2.81 -8.95
N GLY A 584 -26.65 -2.99 -7.64
CA GLY A 584 -26.37 -4.27 -6.98
C GLY A 584 -24.89 -4.54 -6.71
N VAL A 585 -24.01 -3.61 -7.04
CA VAL A 585 -22.59 -3.58 -6.70
C VAL A 585 -22.38 -2.50 -5.64
N GLY A 586 -21.63 -2.80 -4.57
CA GLY A 586 -21.43 -1.83 -3.50
C GLY A 586 -20.43 -0.74 -3.86
N ASP A 587 -20.58 0.46 -3.28
CA ASP A 587 -19.75 1.64 -3.56
C ASP A 587 -18.24 1.36 -3.39
N ALA A 588 -17.87 0.42 -2.50
CA ALA A 588 -16.47 0.05 -2.22
C ALA A 588 -15.79 -0.71 -3.37
N CYS A 589 -16.56 -1.40 -4.21
CA CYS A 589 -16.07 -2.21 -5.33
C CYS A 589 -16.69 -1.83 -6.67
N ASP A 590 -17.53 -0.81 -6.69
CA ASP A 590 -18.15 -0.29 -7.89
C ASP A 590 -17.18 0.64 -8.63
N SER A 591 -16.91 0.29 -9.88
CA SER A 591 -16.11 1.10 -10.82
C SER A 591 -16.81 2.40 -11.26
N CYS A 592 -18.12 2.54 -11.00
CA CYS A 592 -18.90 3.76 -11.20
C CYS A 592 -19.92 4.02 -10.06
N PRO A 593 -19.49 4.40 -8.83
CA PRO A 593 -20.34 4.51 -7.62
C PRO A 593 -21.55 5.46 -7.68
N THR A 594 -21.78 6.12 -8.80
CA THR A 594 -22.89 7.07 -9.01
C THR A 594 -23.68 6.80 -10.30
N VAL A 595 -23.27 5.82 -11.10
CA VAL A 595 -23.83 5.52 -12.43
C VAL A 595 -23.98 4.03 -12.62
N SER A 596 -25.23 3.57 -12.47
CA SER A 596 -25.58 2.15 -12.50
C SER A 596 -24.96 1.37 -13.68
N ASN A 597 -24.12 0.39 -13.35
CA ASN A 597 -23.33 -0.43 -14.24
C ASN A 597 -23.17 -1.88 -13.68
N PRO A 598 -24.26 -2.67 -13.55
CA PRO A 598 -24.21 -3.97 -12.85
C PRO A 598 -23.23 -5.00 -13.42
N ASN A 599 -22.74 -4.78 -14.64
CA ASN A 599 -21.80 -5.65 -15.33
C ASN A 599 -20.32 -5.29 -15.07
N GLN A 600 -20.05 -4.14 -14.44
CA GLN A 600 -18.71 -3.66 -14.05
C GLN A 600 -17.70 -3.81 -15.19
N SER A 601 -18.12 -3.44 -16.42
CA SER A 601 -17.23 -3.54 -17.58
C SER A 601 -16.26 -2.37 -17.58
N ASP A 602 -14.98 -2.69 -17.74
CA ASP A 602 -13.84 -1.78 -17.83
C ASP A 602 -12.97 -2.30 -18.99
N ILE A 603 -13.09 -1.68 -20.16
CA ILE A 603 -12.47 -2.18 -21.39
C ILE A 603 -10.97 -1.87 -21.47
N ASP A 604 -10.54 -0.74 -20.93
CA ASP A 604 -9.16 -0.26 -20.95
C ASP A 604 -8.43 -0.43 -19.63
N ASN A 605 -9.05 -1.06 -18.63
CA ASN A 605 -8.44 -1.54 -17.38
C ASN A 605 -7.85 -0.41 -16.53
N ASP A 606 -8.47 0.77 -16.53
CA ASP A 606 -8.05 1.94 -15.76
C ASP A 606 -8.73 2.05 -14.38
N LEU A 607 -9.60 1.08 -14.05
CA LEU A 607 -10.43 1.01 -12.83
C LEU A 607 -11.66 1.93 -12.82
N VAL A 608 -11.94 2.61 -13.93
CA VAL A 608 -13.15 3.40 -14.17
C VAL A 608 -14.06 2.63 -15.10
N GLY A 609 -15.31 2.40 -14.70
CA GLY A 609 -16.22 1.59 -15.50
C GLY A 609 -16.65 2.31 -16.79
N ASP A 610 -16.90 1.56 -17.87
CA ASP A 610 -17.28 2.08 -19.20
C ASP A 610 -18.49 3.05 -19.18
N SER A 611 -19.34 2.93 -18.16
CA SER A 611 -20.56 3.75 -18.01
C SER A 611 -20.27 5.17 -17.53
N CYS A 612 -19.19 5.36 -16.78
CA CYS A 612 -18.75 6.65 -16.24
C CYS A 612 -17.39 7.10 -16.80
N ASP A 613 -16.71 6.25 -17.55
CA ASP A 613 -15.48 6.57 -18.27
C ASP A 613 -15.76 7.57 -19.41
N THR A 614 -15.15 8.74 -19.28
CA THR A 614 -15.22 9.83 -20.26
C THR A 614 -13.94 9.97 -21.07
N ASN A 615 -12.86 9.31 -20.67
CA ASN A 615 -11.52 9.42 -21.24
C ASN A 615 -11.02 10.89 -21.36
N GLN A 616 -11.62 11.81 -20.61
CA GLN A 616 -11.29 13.22 -20.61
C GLN A 616 -10.38 13.51 -19.42
N ASP A 617 -9.09 13.55 -19.70
CA ASP A 617 -8.01 13.88 -18.77
C ASP A 617 -7.29 15.12 -19.31
N SER A 618 -7.56 16.27 -18.69
CA SER A 618 -7.12 17.59 -19.15
C SER A 618 -5.64 17.84 -18.91
N ASP A 619 -5.04 17.25 -17.88
CA ASP A 619 -3.65 17.48 -17.50
C ASP A 619 -2.70 16.33 -17.85
N GLY A 620 -3.26 15.16 -18.17
CA GLY A 620 -2.61 13.97 -18.69
C GLY A 620 -2.07 13.02 -17.63
N ASP A 621 -2.50 13.13 -16.38
CA ASP A 621 -1.95 12.37 -15.25
C ASP A 621 -2.51 10.94 -15.10
N GLY A 622 -3.60 10.62 -15.79
CA GLY A 622 -4.23 9.30 -15.82
C GLY A 622 -5.56 9.23 -15.07
N HIS A 623 -5.97 10.28 -14.38
CA HIS A 623 -7.30 10.41 -13.80
C HIS A 623 -8.17 11.27 -14.70
N GLN A 624 -9.42 10.88 -14.90
CA GLN A 624 -10.35 11.69 -15.68
C GLN A 624 -10.83 12.90 -14.87
N ASP A 625 -11.11 14.02 -15.55
CA ASP A 625 -11.51 15.31 -14.95
C ASP A 625 -12.65 15.23 -13.93
N SER A 626 -13.50 14.19 -14.01
CA SER A 626 -14.63 13.97 -13.10
C SER A 626 -14.30 13.25 -11.81
N THR A 627 -13.18 12.53 -11.75
CA THR A 627 -12.70 11.78 -10.58
C THR A 627 -11.39 12.34 -10.03
N ASP A 628 -10.75 13.25 -10.75
CA ASP A 628 -9.52 13.92 -10.37
C ASP A 628 -9.78 15.02 -9.32
N ASN A 629 -9.09 14.94 -8.18
CA ASN A 629 -9.12 15.96 -7.12
C ASN A 629 -8.33 17.23 -7.47
N CYS A 630 -7.51 17.20 -8.53
CA CYS A 630 -6.83 18.36 -9.12
C CYS A 630 -6.88 18.38 -10.67
N PRO A 631 -8.05 18.58 -11.31
CA PRO A 631 -8.27 18.41 -12.78
C PRO A 631 -7.39 19.19 -13.77
N THR A 632 -6.48 20.03 -13.30
CA THR A 632 -5.59 20.83 -14.14
C THR A 632 -4.11 20.77 -13.72
N ILE A 633 -3.80 20.06 -12.65
CA ILE A 633 -2.47 19.98 -12.04
C ILE A 633 -2.12 18.51 -11.82
N ILE A 634 -1.10 18.06 -12.55
CA ILE A 634 -0.68 16.67 -12.61
C ILE A 634 -0.41 16.11 -11.20
N ASN A 635 -1.23 15.16 -10.75
CA ASN A 635 -1.12 14.53 -9.46
C ASN A 635 -1.64 13.08 -9.47
N SER A 636 -1.07 12.22 -10.32
CA SER A 636 -1.44 10.80 -10.44
C SER A 636 -1.58 10.02 -9.13
N SER A 637 -0.89 10.42 -8.04
CA SER A 637 -1.04 9.80 -6.72
C SER A 637 -2.33 10.17 -5.99
N GLN A 638 -3.04 11.23 -6.42
CA GLN A 638 -4.29 11.74 -5.84
C GLN A 638 -4.23 11.90 -4.31
N LEU A 639 -3.06 12.32 -3.80
CA LEU A 639 -2.88 12.54 -2.37
C LEU A 639 -3.78 13.71 -1.93
N ASP A 640 -4.50 13.50 -0.84
CA ASP A 640 -5.43 14.42 -0.20
C ASP A 640 -5.30 14.19 1.32
N THR A 641 -4.33 14.88 1.92
CA THR A 641 -3.83 14.61 3.27
C THR A 641 -4.90 14.89 4.33
N ASP A 642 -5.69 15.96 4.18
CA ASP A 642 -6.75 16.33 5.11
C ASP A 642 -8.15 15.80 4.76
N LYS A 643 -8.31 15.22 3.56
CA LYS A 643 -9.53 14.59 3.04
C LYS A 643 -10.67 15.56 2.82
N ASP A 644 -10.37 16.78 2.42
CA ASP A 644 -11.39 17.79 2.10
C ASP A 644 -11.91 17.70 0.64
N GLY A 645 -11.24 16.89 -0.19
CA GLY A 645 -11.56 16.63 -1.59
C GLY A 645 -10.78 17.48 -2.59
N LEU A 646 -9.85 18.33 -2.13
CA LEU A 646 -8.81 18.95 -2.95
C LEU A 646 -7.52 18.15 -2.77
N GLY A 647 -6.79 17.90 -3.86
CA GLY A 647 -5.50 17.20 -3.75
C GLY A 647 -4.37 18.14 -3.35
N ASP A 648 -3.37 17.62 -2.63
CA ASP A 648 -2.23 18.38 -2.07
C ASP A 648 -1.50 19.25 -3.13
N GLU A 649 -1.39 18.78 -4.39
CA GLU A 649 -0.70 19.53 -5.44
C GLU A 649 -1.46 20.80 -5.90
N CYS A 650 -2.75 20.89 -5.59
CA CYS A 650 -3.61 22.05 -5.89
C CYS A 650 -4.27 22.68 -4.65
N ASP A 651 -4.01 22.15 -3.46
CA ASP A 651 -4.32 22.78 -2.18
C ASP A 651 -3.25 23.85 -1.83
N GLU A 652 -3.62 24.81 -0.99
CA GLU A 652 -2.69 25.76 -0.38
C GLU A 652 -2.44 25.47 1.12
N ASP A 653 -3.14 24.51 1.72
CA ASP A 653 -3.13 24.13 3.15
C ASP A 653 -3.38 22.62 3.32
N ASP A 654 -2.39 21.78 2.99
CA ASP A 654 -2.51 20.30 2.85
C ASP A 654 -3.05 19.56 4.11
N ASP A 655 -2.89 20.15 5.30
CA ASP A 655 -3.32 19.55 6.57
C ASP A 655 -4.47 20.31 7.27
N ASN A 656 -4.99 21.36 6.61
CA ASN A 656 -6.10 22.20 7.05
C ASN A 656 -5.92 22.78 8.48
N ASP A 657 -4.68 23.05 8.90
CA ASP A 657 -4.36 23.59 10.22
C ASP A 657 -4.51 25.13 10.30
N GLY A 658 -4.62 25.77 9.12
CA GLY A 658 -4.77 27.21 8.93
C GLY A 658 -3.47 27.96 8.62
N ILE A 659 -2.35 27.26 8.43
CA ILE A 659 -1.06 27.79 7.99
C ILE A 659 -0.78 27.33 6.55
N PRO A 660 -0.75 28.24 5.56
CA PRO A 660 -0.52 27.81 4.17
C PRO A 660 0.89 27.27 3.92
N ASP A 661 1.02 26.26 3.06
CA ASP A 661 2.27 25.50 2.87
C ASP A 661 3.44 26.37 2.43
N LEU A 662 3.19 27.28 1.49
CA LEU A 662 4.22 28.10 0.83
C LEU A 662 4.04 29.60 1.06
N LEU A 663 2.83 30.06 1.35
CA LEU A 663 2.48 31.48 1.38
C LEU A 663 2.35 32.02 2.81
N PRO A 664 2.70 33.30 3.07
CA PRO A 664 2.52 33.91 4.39
C PRO A 664 1.04 33.90 4.83
N PRO A 665 0.69 33.52 6.08
CA PRO A 665 1.55 33.47 7.27
C PRO A 665 2.53 32.30 7.39
N GLY A 666 2.50 31.31 6.50
CA GLY A 666 3.52 30.27 6.36
C GLY A 666 4.88 30.77 5.86
N PRO A 667 5.77 29.88 5.39
CA PRO A 667 5.52 28.47 5.04
C PRO A 667 5.28 27.58 6.25
N ASP A 668 4.50 26.52 6.06
CA ASP A 668 4.29 25.48 7.06
C ASP A 668 5.58 24.65 7.28
N ASN A 669 5.98 24.45 8.53
CA ASN A 669 7.13 23.62 8.89
C ASN A 669 6.80 22.13 9.04
N CYS A 670 5.52 21.73 9.03
CA CYS A 670 5.00 20.38 9.01
C CYS A 670 3.78 20.24 8.08
N ARG A 671 3.99 20.48 6.79
CA ARG A 671 2.96 20.49 5.72
C ARG A 671 1.85 19.42 5.81
N LEU A 672 2.17 18.20 6.24
CA LEU A 672 1.23 17.07 6.20
C LEU A 672 0.65 16.74 7.59
N VAL A 673 1.00 17.51 8.62
CA VAL A 673 0.76 17.17 10.02
C VAL A 673 0.29 18.41 10.80
N PRO A 674 -1.00 18.47 11.19
CA PRO A 674 -1.58 19.69 11.75
C PRO A 674 -0.84 20.22 12.97
N ASN A 675 -0.24 21.40 12.85
CA ASN A 675 0.50 22.06 13.93
C ASN A 675 0.39 23.61 13.91
N PRO A 676 -0.78 24.19 14.26
CA PRO A 676 -1.02 25.63 14.13
C PRO A 676 -0.08 26.53 14.98
N GLY A 677 0.64 25.92 15.92
CA GLY A 677 1.65 26.57 16.77
C GLY A 677 3.02 26.73 16.10
N GLN A 678 3.30 25.99 15.03
CA GLN A 678 4.54 25.99 14.25
C GLN A 678 5.77 25.88 15.18
N GLU A 679 5.70 24.97 16.15
CA GLU A 679 6.80 24.73 17.09
C GLU A 679 8.00 24.09 16.36
N ASP A 680 9.17 24.73 16.50
CA ASP A 680 10.46 24.28 15.97
C ASP A 680 11.54 24.72 16.98
N ASP A 681 11.80 23.87 17.98
CA ASP A 681 12.73 24.14 19.08
C ASP A 681 14.19 24.19 18.59
N ASN A 682 14.51 23.48 17.50
CA ASN A 682 15.88 23.29 17.00
C ASN A 682 16.25 24.32 15.89
N GLY A 683 15.26 24.95 15.27
CA GLY A 683 15.37 25.98 14.24
C GLY A 683 15.85 25.47 12.88
N ASP A 684 15.63 24.20 12.53
CA ASP A 684 16.06 23.60 11.27
C ASP A 684 15.05 23.77 10.13
N GLY A 685 13.87 24.33 10.43
CA GLY A 685 12.80 24.61 9.47
C GLY A 685 11.84 23.45 9.24
N VAL A 686 11.98 22.34 9.98
CA VAL A 686 10.99 21.26 10.10
C VAL A 686 10.41 21.33 11.51
N GLY A 687 9.08 21.24 11.65
CA GLY A 687 8.44 21.34 12.96
C GLY A 687 8.72 20.13 13.85
N ASP A 688 8.70 20.34 15.17
CA ASP A 688 9.07 19.32 16.16
C ASP A 688 8.17 18.06 16.07
N ILE A 689 6.93 18.21 15.60
CA ILE A 689 5.93 17.14 15.53
C ILE A 689 6.17 16.17 14.36
N CYS A 690 6.82 16.62 13.28
CA CYS A 690 7.06 15.87 12.05
C CYS A 690 8.57 15.68 11.77
N GLU A 691 9.43 15.91 12.77
CA GLU A 691 10.88 16.00 12.59
C GLU A 691 11.54 14.69 12.07
N SER A 692 10.97 13.53 12.42
CA SER A 692 11.54 12.20 12.09
C SER A 692 10.67 11.33 11.20
N ASP A 693 9.45 11.79 10.95
CA ASP A 693 8.35 11.11 10.28
C ASP A 693 7.45 12.24 9.77
N PHE A 694 7.68 12.63 8.52
CA PHE A 694 7.12 13.87 7.97
C PHE A 694 5.63 13.76 7.62
N ASP A 695 5.15 12.57 7.29
CA ASP A 695 3.74 12.29 6.94
C ASP A 695 2.98 11.48 8.02
N GLN A 696 3.64 11.16 9.14
CA GLN A 696 3.06 10.48 10.30
C GLN A 696 2.49 9.08 10.00
N ASP A 697 3.09 8.38 9.05
CA ASP A 697 2.73 7.02 8.68
C ASP A 697 3.32 5.93 9.61
N THR A 698 4.05 6.35 10.66
CA THR A 698 4.81 5.54 11.64
C THR A 698 6.16 5.02 11.17
N VAL A 699 6.51 5.24 9.92
CA VAL A 699 7.76 4.85 9.27
C VAL A 699 8.67 6.05 9.16
N ILE A 700 9.86 5.95 9.74
CA ILE A 700 10.80 7.09 9.72
C ILE A 700 11.25 7.42 8.30
N ASP A 701 11.40 8.71 7.96
CA ASP A 701 11.77 9.22 6.62
C ASP A 701 12.97 8.51 5.97
N ARG A 702 13.86 7.97 6.81
CA ARG A 702 15.10 7.32 6.37
C ARG A 702 14.86 5.98 5.70
N ILE A 703 13.89 5.22 6.18
CA ILE A 703 13.54 3.89 5.66
C ILE A 703 12.27 3.95 4.82
N ASP A 704 11.50 5.02 4.98
CA ASP A 704 10.34 5.29 4.17
C ASP A 704 10.74 5.61 2.71
N VAL A 705 10.01 4.94 1.84
CA VAL A 705 10.11 5.02 0.40
C VAL A 705 9.46 6.31 -0.13
N CYS A 706 8.45 6.85 0.55
CA CYS A 706 7.77 8.08 0.19
C CYS A 706 7.49 8.97 1.42
N PRO A 707 8.50 9.66 2.00
CA PRO A 707 8.38 10.51 3.21
C PRO A 707 7.47 11.73 3.12
N GLU A 708 6.68 11.87 2.06
CA GLU A 708 5.72 12.94 1.89
C GLU A 708 4.38 12.35 1.41
N ASN A 709 4.10 11.09 1.73
CA ASN A 709 2.89 10.37 1.35
C ASN A 709 2.64 9.22 2.34
N ALA A 710 1.72 9.45 3.27
CA ALA A 710 1.42 8.52 4.34
C ALA A 710 0.81 7.18 3.90
N GLU A 711 0.38 7.07 2.64
CA GLU A 711 -0.19 5.85 2.09
C GLU A 711 0.89 4.88 1.57
N ILE A 712 2.13 5.33 1.35
CA ILE A 712 3.19 4.56 0.69
C ILE A 712 4.45 4.48 1.57
N THR A 713 4.50 3.48 2.44
CA THR A 713 5.59 3.36 3.42
C THR A 713 6.80 2.55 2.92
N LEU A 714 6.55 1.50 2.11
CA LEU A 714 7.54 0.55 1.63
C LEU A 714 7.25 0.14 0.17
N THR A 715 8.22 -0.52 -0.46
CA THR A 715 7.98 -1.16 -1.76
C THR A 715 7.15 -2.42 -1.58
N ASP A 716 5.96 -2.45 -2.17
CA ASP A 716 5.05 -3.57 -2.07
C ASP A 716 4.26 -3.79 -3.37
N PHE A 717 4.41 -4.98 -3.95
CA PHE A 717 3.65 -5.46 -5.11
C PHE A 717 2.78 -6.70 -4.78
N ARG A 718 2.47 -6.98 -3.51
CA ARG A 718 1.57 -8.10 -3.13
C ARG A 718 0.19 -7.92 -3.71
N ALA A 719 -0.33 -6.69 -3.66
CA ALA A 719 -1.55 -6.31 -4.36
C ALA A 719 -1.19 -5.77 -5.75
N TYR A 720 -1.66 -6.45 -6.79
CA TYR A 720 -1.42 -6.04 -8.18
C TYR A 720 -2.61 -6.36 -9.07
N GLN A 721 -2.81 -5.54 -10.09
CA GLN A 721 -3.72 -5.77 -11.19
C GLN A 721 -3.01 -6.60 -12.27
N THR A 722 -3.62 -7.69 -12.71
CA THR A 722 -3.17 -8.44 -13.88
C THR A 722 -3.86 -7.90 -15.13
N VAL A 723 -3.09 -7.40 -16.10
CA VAL A 723 -3.62 -6.85 -17.35
C VAL A 723 -3.20 -7.73 -18.51
N VAL A 724 -4.17 -8.25 -19.26
CA VAL A 724 -3.94 -9.09 -20.44
C VAL A 724 -3.99 -8.22 -21.70
N LEU A 725 -2.90 -8.19 -22.47
CA LEU A 725 -2.76 -7.30 -23.62
C LEU A 725 -3.19 -7.93 -24.96
N ASP A 726 -3.49 -9.23 -24.98
CA ASP A 726 -4.09 -9.93 -26.13
C ASP A 726 -5.19 -10.92 -25.71
N PRO A 727 -6.38 -10.44 -25.30
CA PRO A 727 -7.48 -11.32 -24.87
C PRO A 727 -8.04 -12.21 -26.01
N GLU A 728 -7.71 -11.91 -27.27
CA GLU A 728 -8.13 -12.67 -28.45
C GLU A 728 -7.08 -13.70 -28.92
N GLY A 729 -5.96 -13.83 -28.20
CA GLY A 729 -4.80 -14.63 -28.59
C GLY A 729 -5.08 -16.11 -28.83
N ASP A 730 -4.21 -16.74 -29.64
CA ASP A 730 -4.31 -18.17 -29.99
C ASP A 730 -3.64 -19.09 -28.94
N ALA A 731 -2.70 -18.57 -28.12
CA ALA A 731 -2.04 -19.34 -27.07
C ALA A 731 -2.94 -19.50 -25.83
N GLN A 732 -3.65 -18.43 -25.43
CA GLN A 732 -4.61 -18.38 -24.32
C GLN A 732 -4.04 -18.91 -22.99
N ILE A 733 -2.75 -18.64 -22.75
CA ILE A 733 -2.10 -18.93 -21.47
C ILE A 733 -1.82 -17.58 -20.83
N ASP A 734 -2.54 -17.29 -19.76
CA ASP A 734 -2.32 -16.09 -18.96
C ASP A 734 -1.00 -16.21 -18.18
N PRO A 735 -0.31 -15.09 -17.91
CA PRO A 735 0.87 -15.11 -17.07
C PRO A 735 0.52 -15.58 -15.66
N ASN A 736 1.37 -16.44 -15.10
CA ASN A 736 1.28 -16.83 -13.70
C ASN A 736 2.32 -16.04 -12.89
N TRP A 737 1.86 -15.17 -11.99
CA TRP A 737 2.69 -14.30 -11.17
C TRP A 737 2.78 -14.84 -9.74
N VAL A 738 3.99 -15.04 -9.26
CA VAL A 738 4.28 -15.42 -7.86
C VAL A 738 4.99 -14.25 -7.21
N VAL A 739 4.47 -13.78 -6.08
CA VAL A 739 5.04 -12.65 -5.33
C VAL A 739 5.74 -13.17 -4.09
N LEU A 740 7.02 -12.85 -3.94
CA LEU A 740 7.92 -13.25 -2.86
C LEU A 740 8.48 -12.01 -2.16
N ASN A 741 9.28 -12.19 -1.11
CA ASN A 741 9.93 -11.10 -0.38
C ASN A 741 8.96 -9.96 -0.01
N GLN A 742 7.76 -10.32 0.46
CA GLN A 742 6.71 -9.37 0.88
C GLN A 742 6.36 -8.32 -0.19
N GLY A 743 6.41 -8.67 -1.49
CA GLY A 743 6.09 -7.73 -2.57
C GLY A 743 7.30 -7.10 -3.24
N MET A 744 8.53 -7.40 -2.80
CA MET A 744 9.76 -6.89 -3.43
C MET A 744 10.37 -7.85 -4.46
N GLU A 745 9.74 -9.01 -4.68
CA GLU A 745 10.16 -9.95 -5.71
C GLU A 745 8.96 -10.55 -6.43
N ILE A 746 9.02 -10.61 -7.75
CA ILE A 746 7.98 -11.19 -8.60
C ILE A 746 8.65 -12.22 -9.52
N VAL A 747 8.04 -13.39 -9.61
CA VAL A 747 8.46 -14.47 -10.52
C VAL A 747 7.31 -14.78 -11.46
N GLN A 748 7.61 -14.91 -12.75
CA GLN A 748 6.66 -15.36 -13.76
C GLN A 748 7.12 -16.70 -14.31
N THR A 749 6.24 -17.71 -14.27
CA THR A 749 6.63 -19.11 -14.51
C THR A 749 6.17 -19.70 -15.85
N MET A 750 5.27 -19.02 -16.58
CA MET A 750 4.62 -19.59 -17.77
C MET A 750 5.10 -18.93 -19.07
N ASN A 751 5.25 -19.68 -20.15
CA ASN A 751 5.33 -19.05 -21.47
C ASN A 751 3.92 -18.56 -21.87
N SER A 752 3.66 -17.26 -21.65
CA SER A 752 2.31 -16.67 -21.69
C SER A 752 2.11 -15.66 -22.82
N ASP A 753 0.84 -15.34 -23.07
CA ASP A 753 0.43 -14.15 -23.81
C ASP A 753 0.99 -12.86 -23.15
N PRO A 754 1.09 -11.75 -23.89
CA PRO A 754 1.61 -10.49 -23.33
C PRO A 754 0.75 -10.03 -22.17
N GLY A 755 1.38 -9.80 -21.03
CA GLY A 755 0.68 -9.40 -19.82
C GLY A 755 1.53 -8.52 -18.91
N LEU A 756 0.82 -7.85 -18.01
CA LEU A 756 1.36 -6.95 -17.00
C LEU A 756 0.90 -7.38 -15.62
N ALA A 757 1.79 -7.28 -14.64
CA ALA A 757 1.41 -7.18 -13.24
C ALA A 757 1.70 -5.74 -12.79
N VAL A 758 0.65 -4.99 -12.49
CA VAL A 758 0.70 -3.55 -12.19
C VAL A 758 0.34 -3.33 -10.74
N GLY A 759 1.23 -2.73 -9.94
CA GLY A 759 0.90 -2.33 -8.58
C GLY A 759 -0.19 -1.25 -8.56
N TYR A 760 -0.97 -1.16 -7.49
CA TYR A 760 -2.04 -0.16 -7.39
C TYR A 760 -1.53 1.26 -7.10
N THR A 761 -0.35 1.39 -6.48
CA THR A 761 0.24 2.68 -6.13
C THR A 761 0.65 3.48 -7.37
N ALA A 762 0.22 4.74 -7.42
CA ALA A 762 0.49 5.68 -8.50
C ALA A 762 1.47 6.78 -8.05
N PHE A 763 2.25 7.31 -8.99
CA PHE A 763 3.35 8.22 -8.68
C PHE A 763 3.39 9.46 -9.59
N ASN A 764 3.59 10.64 -8.99
CA ASN A 764 3.82 11.92 -9.68
C ASN A 764 5.28 12.08 -10.16
N GLY A 765 6.19 11.29 -9.59
CA GLY A 765 7.61 11.29 -9.90
C GLY A 765 8.31 10.18 -9.13
N VAL A 766 9.07 9.34 -9.82
CA VAL A 766 9.54 8.08 -9.23
C VAL A 766 10.94 7.71 -9.71
N ASP A 767 11.74 7.18 -8.78
CA ASP A 767 12.91 6.38 -9.10
C ASP A 767 12.54 4.90 -8.88
N PHE A 768 12.68 4.06 -9.90
CA PHE A 768 12.30 2.63 -9.83
C PHE A 768 13.46 1.75 -10.26
N GLU A 769 13.83 0.79 -9.43
CA GLU A 769 14.94 -0.11 -9.68
C GLU A 769 14.60 -1.55 -9.29
N GLY A 770 15.32 -2.48 -9.87
CA GLY A 770 15.12 -3.91 -9.62
C GLY A 770 16.15 -4.74 -10.36
N THR A 771 16.15 -6.03 -10.05
CA THR A 771 17.05 -7.01 -10.63
C THR A 771 16.28 -7.90 -11.58
N PHE A 772 16.68 -7.89 -12.84
CA PHE A 772 16.15 -8.69 -13.93
C PHE A 772 17.01 -9.92 -14.13
N HIS A 773 16.39 -11.11 -14.07
CA HIS A 773 17.04 -12.38 -14.30
C HIS A 773 16.09 -13.35 -15.01
N VAL A 774 16.60 -14.13 -15.96
CA VAL A 774 15.84 -15.22 -16.61
C VAL A 774 16.48 -16.54 -16.20
N ASN A 775 15.81 -17.32 -15.36
CA ASN A 775 16.36 -18.54 -14.73
C ASN A 775 16.19 -19.79 -15.62
N THR A 776 16.17 -19.60 -16.93
CA THR A 776 16.10 -20.70 -17.88
C THR A 776 17.03 -20.46 -19.07
N VAL A 777 17.25 -21.52 -19.84
CA VAL A 777 17.93 -21.50 -21.14
C VAL A 777 16.93 -21.75 -22.29
N THR A 778 15.64 -21.82 -21.96
CA THR A 778 14.51 -22.00 -22.88
C THR A 778 13.92 -20.64 -23.24
N ASP A 779 13.46 -20.54 -24.49
CA ASP A 779 12.97 -19.31 -25.13
C ASP A 779 13.99 -18.17 -25.16
N ASP A 780 13.65 -17.11 -25.91
CA ASP A 780 14.54 -15.98 -26.17
C ASP A 780 13.78 -14.65 -26.29
N ASP A 781 12.63 -14.59 -25.62
CA ASP A 781 11.54 -13.64 -25.83
C ASP A 781 11.62 -12.40 -24.91
N TYR A 782 10.52 -11.66 -24.81
CA TYR A 782 10.50 -10.34 -24.17
C TYR A 782 10.18 -10.43 -22.68
N ALA A 783 10.96 -9.69 -21.91
CA ALA A 783 10.68 -9.38 -20.53
C ALA A 783 11.07 -7.92 -20.24
N GLY A 784 10.53 -7.35 -19.17
CA GLY A 784 10.72 -5.94 -18.88
C GLY A 784 9.91 -5.44 -17.71
N PHE A 785 9.77 -4.12 -17.65
CA PHE A 785 8.97 -3.43 -16.65
C PHE A 785 8.24 -2.24 -17.28
N ILE A 786 7.18 -1.80 -16.63
CA ILE A 786 6.39 -0.64 -17.03
C ILE A 786 6.45 0.46 -15.98
N PHE A 787 6.14 1.67 -16.41
CA PHE A 787 5.98 2.82 -15.53
C PHE A 787 5.05 3.84 -16.17
N GLY A 788 4.46 4.69 -15.32
CA GLY A 788 3.45 5.64 -15.77
C GLY A 788 2.29 4.95 -16.47
N TYR A 789 1.86 3.81 -15.92
CA TYR A 789 0.67 3.10 -16.37
C TYR A 789 -0.57 3.85 -15.88
N GLN A 790 -1.42 4.24 -16.81
CA GLN A 790 -2.71 4.88 -16.55
C GLN A 790 -3.80 3.86 -16.87
N ASP A 791 -3.78 3.40 -18.12
CA ASP A 791 -4.69 2.41 -18.68
C ASP A 791 -3.93 1.41 -19.59
N SER A 792 -4.57 0.33 -20.00
CA SER A 792 -4.00 -0.72 -20.88
C SER A 792 -3.64 -0.25 -22.29
N SER A 793 -4.00 0.98 -22.65
CA SER A 793 -3.62 1.68 -23.87
C SER A 793 -2.55 2.75 -23.63
N SER A 794 -2.27 3.15 -22.38
CA SER A 794 -1.44 4.31 -22.03
C SER A 794 -0.42 3.96 -20.94
N PHE A 795 0.80 3.59 -21.35
CA PHE A 795 1.88 3.29 -20.41
C PHE A 795 3.25 3.33 -21.09
N TYR A 796 4.30 3.59 -20.32
CA TYR A 796 5.66 3.39 -20.78
C TYR A 796 6.11 1.96 -20.48
N VAL A 797 6.88 1.39 -21.39
CA VAL A 797 7.42 0.04 -21.22
C VAL A 797 8.90 0.02 -21.59
N VAL A 798 9.70 -0.58 -20.73
CA VAL A 798 11.07 -0.97 -21.05
C VAL A 798 11.09 -2.47 -21.22
N MET A 799 11.41 -2.93 -22.42
CA MET A 799 11.41 -4.34 -22.79
C MET A 799 12.75 -4.76 -23.37
N TRP A 800 13.12 -6.01 -23.17
CA TRP A 800 14.40 -6.55 -23.61
C TRP A 800 14.20 -7.97 -24.16
N LYS A 801 14.62 -8.18 -25.42
CA LYS A 801 14.64 -9.50 -26.08
C LYS A 801 16.06 -10.01 -26.24
N GLN A 802 16.24 -11.33 -26.18
CA GLN A 802 17.53 -11.99 -26.35
C GLN A 802 17.99 -12.08 -27.81
N THR A 803 17.14 -12.58 -28.72
CA THR A 803 17.50 -12.76 -30.14
C THR A 803 16.58 -11.97 -31.08
N GLU A 804 16.90 -11.94 -32.38
CA GLU A 804 16.03 -11.36 -33.39
C GLU A 804 14.98 -12.38 -33.84
N GLN A 805 13.70 -12.01 -33.84
CA GLN A 805 12.61 -12.89 -34.26
C GLN A 805 11.45 -12.10 -34.88
N THR A 806 10.89 -12.65 -35.96
CA THR A 806 9.61 -12.18 -36.49
C THR A 806 8.47 -12.86 -35.79
N TYR A 807 7.48 -12.11 -35.32
CA TYR A 807 6.31 -12.67 -34.67
C TYR A 807 5.60 -13.66 -35.59
N TRP A 808 5.11 -14.77 -35.04
CA TRP A 808 4.56 -15.86 -35.85
C TRP A 808 3.23 -15.49 -36.53
N GLN A 809 2.42 -14.62 -35.90
CA GLN A 809 1.22 -14.07 -36.54
C GLN A 809 1.57 -12.82 -37.36
N ALA A 810 1.39 -12.90 -38.67
CA ALA A 810 1.65 -11.79 -39.59
C ALA A 810 0.50 -10.77 -39.68
N THR A 811 -0.64 -11.04 -39.02
CA THR A 811 -1.79 -10.15 -38.90
C THR A 811 -1.80 -9.49 -37.51
N PRO A 812 -2.18 -8.21 -37.41
CA PRO A 812 -2.67 -7.31 -38.47
C PRO A 812 -1.55 -6.75 -39.36
N PHE A 813 -0.29 -6.82 -38.92
CA PHE A 813 0.89 -6.52 -39.74
C PHE A 813 2.09 -7.36 -39.30
N ARG A 814 3.11 -7.46 -40.15
CA ARG A 814 4.31 -8.25 -39.84
C ARG A 814 5.20 -7.52 -38.83
N ALA A 815 5.17 -7.99 -37.58
CA ALA A 815 6.03 -7.50 -36.51
C ALA A 815 7.40 -8.21 -36.53
N VAL A 816 8.47 -7.42 -36.40
CA VAL A 816 9.86 -7.90 -36.32
C VAL A 816 10.47 -7.33 -35.05
N ALA A 817 10.99 -8.20 -34.20
CA ALA A 817 11.69 -7.84 -32.96
C ALA A 817 13.20 -7.98 -33.16
N GLU A 818 13.94 -6.94 -32.83
CA GLU A 818 15.39 -6.92 -32.73
C GLU A 818 15.81 -7.08 -31.25
N PRO A 819 16.97 -7.70 -30.97
CA PRO A 819 17.47 -7.83 -29.61
C PRO A 819 17.89 -6.49 -29.01
N GLY A 820 18.08 -6.46 -27.70
CA GLY A 820 18.47 -5.24 -26.98
C GLY A 820 17.31 -4.52 -26.34
N ILE A 821 17.66 -3.60 -25.44
CA ILE A 821 16.72 -2.89 -24.59
C ILE A 821 16.00 -1.83 -25.43
N GLN A 822 14.69 -1.76 -25.28
CA GLN A 822 13.81 -0.82 -25.98
C GLN A 822 12.96 -0.09 -24.94
N LEU A 823 12.94 1.23 -25.00
CA LEU A 823 12.02 2.09 -24.25
C LEU A 823 10.94 2.57 -25.21
N LYS A 824 9.68 2.22 -24.95
CA LYS A 824 8.53 2.57 -25.77
C LYS A 824 7.49 3.33 -24.96
N ALA A 825 6.78 4.22 -25.63
CA ALA A 825 5.53 4.83 -25.15
C ALA A 825 4.37 4.15 -25.87
N VAL A 826 3.46 3.56 -25.12
CA VAL A 826 2.21 2.98 -25.61
C VAL A 826 1.13 4.04 -25.46
N LYS A 827 0.50 4.42 -26.58
CA LYS A 827 -0.72 5.24 -26.60
C LYS A 827 -1.60 4.67 -27.71
N SER A 828 -2.28 3.57 -27.37
CA SER A 828 -3.03 2.75 -28.30
C SER A 828 -4.40 3.34 -28.57
N LYS A 829 -4.76 3.44 -29.85
CA LYS A 829 -6.11 3.81 -30.26
C LYS A 829 -7.11 2.63 -30.19
N THR A 830 -6.61 1.40 -30.23
CA THR A 830 -7.45 0.19 -30.31
C THR A 830 -7.60 -0.50 -28.96
N GLY A 831 -6.75 -0.20 -28.00
CA GLY A 831 -6.60 -0.97 -26.77
C GLY A 831 -5.98 -2.36 -26.97
N PRO A 832 -6.08 -3.22 -25.96
CA PRO A 832 -5.65 -4.62 -25.98
C PRO A 832 -6.19 -5.41 -27.18
N GLY A 833 -5.36 -6.30 -27.73
CA GLY A 833 -5.69 -7.15 -28.87
C GLY A 833 -4.59 -7.20 -29.93
N GLU A 834 -4.95 -7.71 -31.12
CA GLU A 834 -3.98 -8.08 -32.15
C GLU A 834 -3.08 -6.93 -32.65
N HIS A 835 -3.61 -5.70 -32.68
CA HIS A 835 -2.88 -4.51 -33.11
C HIS A 835 -1.80 -4.12 -32.11
N LEU A 836 -2.19 -3.95 -30.84
CA LEU A 836 -1.28 -3.57 -29.77
C LEU A 836 -0.22 -4.65 -29.55
N ARG A 837 -0.61 -5.92 -29.55
CA ARG A 837 0.32 -7.07 -29.46
C ARG A 837 1.43 -7.01 -30.50
N ASN A 838 1.09 -6.92 -31.78
CA ASN A 838 2.08 -6.88 -32.85
C ASN A 838 2.94 -5.59 -32.75
N SER A 839 2.36 -4.49 -32.30
CA SER A 839 3.07 -3.23 -32.06
C SER A 839 4.07 -3.31 -30.91
N LEU A 840 3.73 -3.98 -29.81
CA LEU A 840 4.63 -4.24 -28.70
C LEU A 840 5.80 -5.13 -29.12
N TRP A 841 5.53 -6.18 -29.92
CA TRP A 841 6.58 -7.05 -30.45
C TRP A 841 7.53 -6.30 -31.39
N HIS A 842 6.99 -5.44 -32.26
CA HIS A 842 7.76 -4.80 -33.31
C HIS A 842 8.76 -3.78 -32.75
N THR A 843 10.02 -3.88 -33.19
CA THR A 843 11.03 -2.85 -32.95
C THR A 843 10.84 -1.69 -33.91
N GLY A 844 10.17 -0.63 -33.44
CA GLY A 844 9.97 0.60 -34.19
C GLY A 844 8.66 1.29 -33.82
N ASP A 845 8.36 2.37 -34.54
CA ASP A 845 7.11 3.08 -34.40
C ASP A 845 5.99 2.37 -35.16
N THR A 846 4.82 2.32 -34.54
CA THR A 846 3.58 1.85 -35.13
C THR A 846 2.52 2.92 -34.94
N SER A 847 1.95 3.39 -36.06
CA SER A 847 1.03 4.52 -36.05
C SER A 847 -0.19 4.24 -35.17
N ASP A 848 -0.55 5.23 -34.34
CA ASP A 848 -1.71 5.18 -33.42
C ASP A 848 -1.66 4.00 -32.42
N GLN A 849 -0.47 3.47 -32.12
CA GLN A 849 -0.28 2.30 -31.24
C GLN A 849 0.91 2.50 -30.28
N VAL A 850 2.13 2.39 -30.78
CA VAL A 850 3.36 2.37 -29.96
C VAL A 850 4.46 3.18 -30.64
N ARG A 851 5.16 4.01 -29.86
CA ARG A 851 6.32 4.80 -30.30
C ARG A 851 7.59 4.34 -29.59
N LEU A 852 8.65 4.10 -30.34
CA LEU A 852 9.97 3.76 -29.83
C LEU A 852 10.72 5.04 -29.45
N LEU A 853 10.90 5.29 -28.15
CA LEU A 853 11.59 6.48 -27.66
C LEU A 853 13.11 6.31 -27.69
N TRP A 854 13.58 5.12 -27.32
CA TRP A 854 15.00 4.79 -27.30
C TRP A 854 15.21 3.30 -27.51
N LYS A 855 16.36 2.95 -28.11
CA LYS A 855 16.83 1.58 -28.26
C LYS A 855 18.33 1.52 -28.03
N ASP A 856 18.78 0.46 -27.36
CA ASP A 856 20.20 0.23 -27.16
C ASP A 856 20.94 0.12 -28.51
N PRO A 857 21.87 1.04 -28.82
CA PRO A 857 22.60 1.01 -30.09
C PRO A 857 23.53 -0.20 -30.23
N ARG A 858 23.83 -0.91 -29.13
CA ARG A 858 24.67 -2.11 -29.15
C ARG A 858 23.90 -3.33 -29.68
N ASN A 859 22.56 -3.31 -29.62
CA ASN A 859 21.69 -4.40 -30.07
C ASN A 859 22.03 -5.75 -29.41
N VAL A 860 22.33 -5.74 -28.11
CA VAL A 860 22.74 -6.92 -27.34
C VAL A 860 21.57 -7.41 -26.50
N GLY A 861 21.13 -8.64 -26.74
CA GLY A 861 20.13 -9.30 -25.92
C GLY A 861 20.64 -9.68 -24.52
N TRP A 862 19.71 -9.99 -23.62
CA TRP A 862 20.04 -10.54 -22.31
C TRP A 862 20.65 -11.94 -22.44
N LYS A 863 21.41 -12.38 -21.44
CA LYS A 863 22.05 -13.69 -21.41
C LYS A 863 21.33 -14.61 -20.41
N ASP A 864 21.26 -15.89 -20.72
CA ASP A 864 20.65 -16.90 -19.84
C ASP A 864 21.32 -16.92 -18.47
N LYS A 865 20.52 -16.98 -17.40
CA LYS A 865 20.99 -17.08 -16.02
C LYS A 865 22.02 -16.00 -15.64
N VAL A 866 21.85 -14.79 -16.16
CA VAL A 866 22.64 -13.61 -15.80
C VAL A 866 21.72 -12.54 -15.23
N SER A 867 22.11 -12.01 -14.07
CA SER A 867 21.38 -10.93 -13.43
C SER A 867 21.81 -9.55 -13.93
N TYR A 868 20.82 -8.69 -14.10
CA TYR A 868 20.99 -7.30 -14.51
C TYR A 868 20.23 -6.38 -13.56
N ARG A 869 20.85 -5.28 -13.10
CA ARG A 869 20.13 -4.25 -12.33
C ARG A 869 19.66 -3.15 -13.27
N TRP A 870 18.37 -2.79 -13.24
CA TRP A 870 17.89 -1.57 -13.88
C TRP A 870 17.73 -0.44 -12.88
N PHE A 871 17.80 0.79 -13.37
CA PHE A 871 17.54 2.00 -12.60
C PHE A 871 16.82 3.02 -13.49
N LEU A 872 15.53 3.21 -13.25
CA LEU A 872 14.65 4.17 -13.91
C LEU A 872 14.56 5.45 -13.07
N GLN A 873 14.56 6.58 -13.76
CA GLN A 873 14.19 7.87 -13.19
C GLN A 873 13.13 8.49 -14.08
N HIS A 874 11.96 8.79 -13.52
CA HIS A 874 10.84 9.42 -14.22
C HIS A 874 10.42 10.70 -13.49
N ARG A 875 10.40 11.83 -14.19
CA ARG A 875 9.85 13.11 -13.70
C ARG A 875 8.80 13.61 -14.70
N PRO A 876 7.54 13.16 -14.56
CA PRO A 876 6.41 13.55 -15.40
C PRO A 876 6.24 15.06 -15.64
N GLN A 877 6.45 15.87 -14.60
CA GLN A 877 6.29 17.33 -14.63
C GLN A 877 7.05 18.02 -15.78
N ILE A 878 8.17 17.43 -16.21
CA ILE A 878 8.98 17.91 -17.34
C ILE A 878 9.20 16.83 -18.42
N GLY A 879 8.56 15.67 -18.26
CA GLY A 879 8.72 14.50 -19.13
C GLY A 879 10.08 13.83 -19.07
N TYR A 880 10.87 14.00 -18.00
CA TYR A 880 12.22 13.43 -17.92
C TYR A 880 12.15 11.92 -17.72
N ILE A 881 12.81 11.16 -18.59
CA ILE A 881 12.96 9.71 -18.48
C ILE A 881 14.44 9.36 -18.65
N ARG A 882 14.97 8.54 -17.75
CA ARG A 882 16.30 7.93 -17.91
C ARG A 882 16.33 6.53 -17.33
N ALA A 883 16.70 5.55 -18.15
CA ALA A 883 16.88 4.16 -17.74
C ALA A 883 18.36 3.75 -17.89
N ARG A 884 18.92 3.14 -16.85
CA ARG A 884 20.29 2.63 -16.80
C ARG A 884 20.28 1.15 -16.45
N PHE A 885 21.16 0.38 -17.07
CA PHE A 885 21.24 -1.07 -16.88
C PHE A 885 22.67 -1.47 -16.55
N TYR A 886 22.83 -2.38 -15.58
CA TYR A 886 24.10 -2.86 -15.10
C TYR A 886 24.16 -4.39 -15.21
N GLU A 887 25.30 -4.93 -15.64
CA GLU A 887 25.64 -6.35 -15.58
C GLU A 887 26.72 -6.50 -14.50
N GLY A 888 26.40 -7.14 -13.37
CA GLY A 888 27.22 -7.01 -12.17
C GLY A 888 27.36 -5.54 -11.75
N SER A 889 28.59 -5.05 -11.60
CA SER A 889 28.87 -3.64 -11.26
C SER A 889 29.01 -2.71 -12.48
N ASP A 890 29.03 -3.26 -13.70
CA ASP A 890 29.37 -2.52 -14.90
C ASP A 890 28.13 -1.95 -15.57
N LEU A 891 28.10 -0.64 -15.82
CA LEU A 891 27.04 0.01 -16.60
C LEU A 891 27.11 -0.46 -18.05
N VAL A 892 26.12 -1.26 -18.48
CA VAL A 892 26.05 -1.80 -19.83
C VAL A 892 25.24 -0.90 -20.76
N ALA A 893 24.11 -0.37 -20.32
CA ALA A 893 23.28 0.52 -21.13
C ALA A 893 22.83 1.76 -20.35
N ASP A 894 22.72 2.88 -21.06
CA ASP A 894 22.15 4.13 -20.55
C ASP A 894 21.33 4.76 -21.68
N SER A 895 20.06 5.02 -21.43
CA SER A 895 19.20 5.69 -22.40
C SER A 895 19.65 7.11 -22.70
N GLY A 896 20.43 7.71 -21.79
CA GLY A 896 20.58 9.15 -21.70
C GLY A 896 19.27 9.80 -21.26
N VAL A 897 19.19 11.11 -21.43
CA VAL A 897 17.98 11.87 -21.10
C VAL A 897 17.01 11.78 -22.27
N THR A 898 15.88 11.11 -22.05
CA THR A 898 14.73 11.08 -22.95
C THR A 898 13.69 12.03 -22.39
N ILE A 899 13.10 12.88 -23.25
CA ILE A 899 12.01 13.77 -22.86
C ILE A 899 10.74 13.30 -23.54
N ASP A 900 9.73 12.92 -22.76
CA ASP A 900 8.43 12.50 -23.25
C ASP A 900 7.34 12.84 -22.23
N THR A 901 6.20 13.35 -22.70
CA THR A 901 5.09 13.81 -21.84
C THR A 901 3.78 13.13 -22.20
N THR A 902 3.83 11.93 -22.79
CA THR A 902 2.64 11.21 -23.26
C THR A 902 1.79 10.73 -22.09
N MET A 903 2.42 10.24 -21.02
CA MET A 903 1.78 9.89 -19.75
C MET A 903 2.46 10.71 -18.66
N ARG A 904 1.69 11.40 -17.82
CA ARG A 904 2.24 12.34 -16.83
C ARG A 904 2.20 11.80 -15.40
N GLY A 905 2.54 10.54 -15.27
CA GLY A 905 2.62 9.84 -13.99
C GLY A 905 1.86 8.53 -14.12
N GLY A 906 1.50 7.94 -13.00
CA GLY A 906 0.75 6.69 -12.94
C GLY A 906 1.53 5.57 -12.27
N ARG A 907 1.09 4.34 -12.53
CA ARG A 907 1.46 3.15 -11.77
C ARG A 907 2.72 2.45 -12.31
N LEU A 908 3.29 1.57 -11.50
CA LEU A 908 4.46 0.75 -11.81
C LEU A 908 4.09 -0.72 -11.98
N GLY A 909 4.93 -1.47 -12.69
CA GLY A 909 4.69 -2.90 -12.86
C GLY A 909 5.77 -3.63 -13.63
N VAL A 910 5.56 -4.94 -13.80
CA VAL A 910 6.43 -5.81 -14.59
C VAL A 910 5.72 -6.29 -15.87
N PHE A 911 6.50 -6.65 -16.89
CA PHE A 911 5.99 -7.02 -18.22
C PHE A 911 6.65 -8.28 -18.74
N CYS A 912 5.85 -9.22 -19.24
CA CYS A 912 6.31 -10.40 -19.97
C CYS A 912 5.56 -10.54 -21.30
N PHE A 913 6.23 -11.12 -22.29
CA PHE A 913 5.61 -11.54 -23.55
C PHE A 913 6.37 -12.74 -24.10
N SER A 914 5.75 -13.92 -24.02
CA SER A 914 6.22 -15.20 -24.58
C SER A 914 7.52 -15.73 -23.94
N GLN A 915 7.82 -15.34 -22.70
CA GLN A 915 9.01 -15.78 -21.97
C GLN A 915 8.63 -16.31 -20.59
N GLU A 916 9.16 -17.48 -20.24
CA GLU A 916 8.96 -18.14 -18.94
C GLU A 916 10.15 -17.96 -17.98
N ASN A 917 9.93 -18.24 -16.70
CA ASN A 917 10.93 -18.25 -15.62
C ASN A 917 11.71 -16.93 -15.49
N ILE A 918 10.97 -15.82 -15.52
CA ILE A 918 11.50 -14.48 -15.31
C ILE A 918 11.42 -14.13 -13.84
N ILE A 919 12.50 -13.58 -13.29
CA ILE A 919 12.60 -13.10 -11.92
C ILE A 919 12.86 -11.59 -11.95
N TRP A 920 11.97 -10.83 -11.32
CA TRP A 920 12.17 -9.43 -10.97
C TRP A 920 12.39 -9.36 -9.46
N SER A 921 13.65 -9.36 -9.05
CA SER A 921 14.09 -9.46 -7.65
C SER A 921 14.50 -8.11 -7.08
N ASN A 922 14.43 -7.96 -5.76
CA ASN A 922 14.92 -6.78 -5.03
C ASN A 922 14.40 -5.47 -5.64
N LEU A 923 13.09 -5.45 -5.94
CA LEU A 923 12.34 -4.32 -6.46
C LEU A 923 12.33 -3.20 -5.43
N LYS A 924 12.60 -1.98 -5.88
CA LYS A 924 12.54 -0.77 -5.06
C LYS A 924 12.01 0.37 -5.89
N TYR A 925 10.95 1.02 -5.44
CA TYR A 925 10.61 2.37 -5.91
C TYR A 925 10.95 3.40 -4.82
N ARG A 926 10.95 4.68 -5.18
CA ARG A 926 11.05 5.83 -4.28
C ARG A 926 10.34 7.03 -4.87
N CYS A 927 9.48 7.68 -4.08
CA CYS A 927 8.89 8.94 -4.48
C CYS A 927 9.99 9.99 -4.60
N ASN A 928 10.04 10.65 -5.77
CA ASN A 928 11.04 11.66 -6.04
C ASN A 928 10.52 12.65 -7.07
N GLY A 929 9.85 13.70 -6.61
CA GLY A 929 9.44 14.85 -7.43
C GLY A 929 10.57 15.86 -7.65
N ASN A 930 11.63 15.82 -6.82
CA ASN A 930 12.65 16.86 -6.77
C ASN A 930 13.53 16.91 -8.03
N PHE A 931 13.54 18.06 -8.70
CA PHE A 931 14.37 18.33 -9.86
C PHE A 931 15.66 19.08 -9.48
N SER A 932 16.82 18.44 -9.58
CA SER A 932 18.10 19.14 -9.43
C SER A 932 18.46 19.90 -10.72
N PRO A 933 18.67 21.24 -10.67
CA PRO A 933 19.06 22.04 -11.84
C PRO A 933 20.37 21.58 -12.52
N PHE A 934 21.19 20.77 -11.83
CA PHE A 934 22.42 20.21 -12.36
C PHE A 934 22.19 19.21 -13.51
N LEU A 935 21.03 18.55 -13.57
CA LEU A 935 20.73 17.52 -14.58
C LEU A 935 20.67 18.07 -16.02
N LEU A 936 20.41 19.38 -16.20
CA LEU A 936 20.41 20.04 -17.52
C LEU A 936 21.80 20.53 -17.98
N THR A 937 22.81 20.54 -17.10
CA THR A 937 24.09 21.23 -17.34
C THR A 937 25.16 20.38 -18.03
N THR A 938 24.99 19.06 -18.17
CA THR A 938 26.00 18.19 -18.80
C THR A 938 25.86 18.06 -20.32
N SER A 939 24.80 18.59 -20.92
CA SER A 939 24.61 18.62 -22.37
C SER A 939 25.11 19.92 -22.99
N LYS A 940 26.05 19.84 -23.94
CA LYS A 940 26.42 20.95 -24.83
C LYS A 940 25.21 21.39 -25.67
N TRP A 941 24.48 22.41 -25.23
CA TRP A 941 23.45 23.06 -26.04
C TRP A 941 24.04 24.20 -26.91
N PRO A 942 23.62 24.34 -28.18
CA PRO A 942 23.78 25.60 -28.91
C PRO A 942 22.83 26.66 -28.30
N GLN A 943 23.36 27.84 -27.98
CA GLN A 943 22.75 28.95 -27.21
C GLN A 943 21.50 29.62 -27.84
N ARG A 944 20.43 28.90 -28.24
CA ARG A 944 19.20 29.55 -28.73
C ARG A 944 17.87 29.08 -28.14
N THR A 945 17.85 28.09 -27.26
CA THR A 945 16.59 27.59 -26.65
C THR A 945 16.51 27.78 -25.13
N ALA A 946 17.59 28.17 -24.45
CA ALA A 946 17.61 28.32 -22.99
C ALA A 946 16.83 29.54 -22.44
N SER A 947 16.32 30.43 -23.29
CA SER A 947 15.60 31.64 -22.84
C SER A 947 14.07 31.50 -22.81
N VAL A 948 13.51 30.35 -23.18
CA VAL A 948 12.05 30.16 -23.24
C VAL A 948 11.50 29.42 -22.00
N VAL A 949 12.36 28.75 -21.21
CA VAL A 949 11.91 27.90 -20.08
C VAL A 949 11.97 28.62 -18.72
N PHE A 950 12.82 29.64 -18.53
CA PHE A 950 12.92 30.39 -17.25
C PHE A 950 12.38 31.81 -17.38
N GLY A 951 11.09 31.92 -17.73
CA GLY A 951 10.47 33.19 -18.07
C GLY A 951 9.23 33.54 -17.26
N LEU A 952 9.08 33.15 -15.99
CA LEU A 952 7.95 33.56 -15.14
C LEU A 952 8.17 33.24 -13.63
N SER A 953 9.22 33.77 -12.97
CA SER A 953 9.29 33.74 -11.49
C SER A 953 10.31 34.71 -10.87
N HIS A 954 10.54 35.89 -11.48
CA HIS A 954 11.34 36.94 -10.82
C HIS A 954 10.77 38.33 -11.10
N LEU A 955 9.69 38.69 -10.39
CA LEU A 955 9.23 40.07 -10.26
C LEU A 955 8.54 40.29 -8.90
N ALA A 956 9.31 40.38 -7.81
CA ALA A 956 8.95 41.22 -6.65
C ALA A 956 10.11 41.29 -5.64
N SER A 957 10.95 42.33 -5.72
CA SER A 957 11.39 43.12 -4.56
C SER A 957 12.58 44.03 -4.91
N SER A 958 12.30 45.29 -5.25
CA SER A 958 12.93 46.50 -4.67
C SER A 958 13.06 47.66 -5.69
N PRO A 959 12.78 48.91 -5.28
CA PRO A 959 12.60 50.05 -6.18
C PRO A 959 13.92 50.77 -6.43
N LEU A 960 14.11 51.36 -7.63
CA LEU A 960 14.79 52.66 -7.88
C LEU A 960 15.05 52.87 -9.40
N ILE A 961 14.39 53.89 -9.95
CA ILE A 961 14.94 54.90 -10.89
C ILE A 961 15.19 54.51 -12.37
N PHE A 962 14.17 54.86 -13.18
CA PHE A 962 14.21 55.80 -14.33
C PHE A 962 15.03 55.52 -15.64
N ILE A 963 14.26 55.32 -16.72
CA ILE A 963 14.27 55.99 -18.06
C ILE A 963 15.46 55.77 -19.04
N TYR A 964 15.19 55.18 -20.24
CA TYR A 964 15.06 55.87 -21.56
C TYR A 964 14.93 54.91 -22.78
N LYS A 965 13.77 55.06 -23.47
CA LYS A 965 13.52 55.03 -24.94
C LYS A 965 13.89 53.82 -25.84
N PHE A 966 12.83 53.13 -26.25
CA PHE A 966 12.34 52.97 -27.64
C PHE A 966 13.06 53.80 -28.75
N PHE A 967 13.49 53.16 -29.86
CA PHE A 967 12.88 53.30 -31.21
C PHE A 967 13.60 52.52 -32.34
N ALA A 968 12.77 52.05 -33.29
CA ALA A 968 13.05 51.71 -34.71
C ALA A 968 13.86 50.42 -34.99
N ALA A 969 13.55 49.56 -35.98
CA ALA A 969 12.84 49.80 -37.23
C ALA A 969 12.42 48.46 -37.90
N VAL A 970 11.19 48.45 -38.43
CA VAL A 970 10.81 48.02 -39.80
C VAL A 970 10.60 46.52 -40.11
N LYS A 971 9.30 46.18 -40.16
CA LYS A 971 8.58 45.36 -41.15
C LYS A 971 9.34 45.04 -42.45
N ARG A 972 9.32 43.77 -42.89
CA ARG A 972 8.58 43.32 -44.09
C ARG A 972 8.62 41.79 -44.25
N LEU A 973 7.41 41.23 -44.31
CA LEU A 973 7.00 39.95 -44.92
C LEU A 973 7.38 39.88 -46.42
N PRO A 974 7.22 38.73 -47.11
CA PRO A 974 6.57 37.48 -46.67
C PRO A 974 7.52 36.36 -46.27
#